data_AF-A0A1C5MMJ9-F1
#
_entry.id   AF-A0A1C5MMJ9-F1
#
_cell.length_a   1.000
_cell.length_b   1.000
_cell.length_c   1.000
_cell.angle_alpha   90.00
_cell.angle_beta   90.00
_cell.angle_gamma   90.00
#
_symmetry.space_group_name_H-M   'P 1'
#
loop_
_entity.id
_entity.type
_entity.pdbx_description
1 polymer ?
#
loop_
_entity_poly.entity_id
_entity_poly.type
_entity_poly.pdbx_seq_one_letter_code
_entity_poly.pdbx_strand_id
1 'polypeptide(L)'
;MSHIEKSVYVDKALSFAQGLAFRYRHEFITPEHILSALFNQDPFVEAVEECFCHIPVMEEEVDEYLAQKMEQVPEDTHYELQFSAQSNLLFQNAYAFVESSNAEVLDIPHVVQAMLLLPDSWACYFLKKHLKERIPDFISQLVVIYGDDLSLEENDSEESHGPWKNFVTCLNEQLKHHNPLIGREEELERTIEVLCRKEKNNPLHIGEPGVGKTALAYGLAARIEAGEVPERLQGSRIYELDLGSMLAGTQYRGDFEQRLKNVMKSLSAEKKAILYIDEIHNLIGAGQIGEGSMDASNMLKPYLEQGDIRFIGSTTYEEYNRYFSRSKGMVRRFQQIDIQEPSIDEAVRIVEGLKEKYETYHHVTYEPGVIEYAVKASARYISDRFLPDKAIDLIDEAGAYREIHPAADGAQTVDKKLIMEVLSRTCKIDANALKEEDNAALEALYERMSGQIYGQDEAIKQVVEAVQMAKAGLLDENKPLASLLFVGPTGVGKTEVAKVLASELGISLVRFDMSEYMEKHTIAKLIGSPAGYIGYEDGGLLTDAIRKTPNCVLLLDEIEKAHPDIFNILLQVMDYAVLTDNKGRKSDCRHLILIMTSNAGAQYAHQASIGFNSQVTTGQAMLRQVKKTFKPEFLNRLSAAVVFHDMSREMATQVLDKKLRQLDEKLERRHVCLHLTPEAHEWLLKEGFKPEYGAREMDRAIAAHLKPLLMREILFGSLKQGGDITVTVANNQLSILS
;
A
#
# COMPACT_ATOMS: atom_id res chain seq x y z
N MET A 1 12.99 -22.67 37.54
CA MET A 1 13.32 -21.23 37.46
C MET A 1 14.60 -21.16 36.66
N SER A 2 14.52 -20.60 35.46
CA SER A 2 15.70 -20.20 34.69
C SER A 2 16.64 -19.41 35.61
N HIS A 3 17.95 -19.64 35.50
CA HIS A 3 18.93 -18.85 36.24
C HIS A 3 18.93 -17.45 35.62
N ILE A 4 18.11 -16.54 36.16
CA ILE A 4 18.16 -15.13 35.80
C ILE A 4 19.45 -14.58 36.42
N GLU A 5 20.36 -14.09 35.57
CA GLU A 5 21.60 -13.46 36.01
C GLU A 5 21.33 -12.07 36.58
N LYS A 6 22.21 -11.59 37.47
CA LYS A 6 22.10 -10.25 38.08
C LYS A 6 23.05 -9.30 37.34
N SER A 7 22.63 -8.05 37.17
CA SER A 7 23.54 -7.02 36.66
C SER A 7 24.67 -6.73 37.65
N VAL A 8 25.79 -6.21 37.14
CA VAL A 8 26.90 -5.75 37.97
C VAL A 8 26.44 -4.69 38.99
N TYR A 9 25.45 -3.87 38.63
CA TYR A 9 24.85 -2.89 39.54
C TYR A 9 24.11 -3.54 40.71
N VAL A 10 23.33 -4.60 40.46
CA VAL A 10 22.65 -5.36 41.53
C VAL A 10 23.67 -6.04 42.43
N ASP A 11 24.73 -6.64 41.88
CA ASP A 11 25.77 -7.30 42.67
C ASP A 11 26.58 -6.31 43.53
N LYS A 12 26.93 -5.14 42.98
CA LYS A 12 27.55 -4.04 43.73
C LYS A 12 26.65 -3.55 44.87
N ALA A 13 25.36 -3.33 44.62
CA ALA A 13 24.40 -2.92 45.64
C ALA A 13 24.29 -3.96 46.76
N LEU A 14 24.21 -5.24 46.42
CA LEU A 14 24.13 -6.33 47.39
C LEU A 14 25.39 -6.46 48.24
N SER A 15 26.57 -6.38 47.62
CA SER A 15 27.84 -6.43 48.36
C SER A 15 27.97 -5.25 49.33
N PHE A 16 27.55 -4.06 48.93
CA PHE A 16 27.59 -2.88 49.79
C PHE A 16 26.57 -2.99 50.93
N ALA A 17 25.34 -3.41 50.63
CA ALA A 17 24.30 -3.64 51.64
C ALA A 17 24.71 -4.69 52.69
N GLN A 18 25.42 -5.75 52.27
CA GLN A 18 26.02 -6.73 53.18
C GLN A 18 27.07 -6.09 54.10
N GLY A 19 27.96 -5.26 53.54
CA GLY A 19 28.96 -4.53 54.31
C GLY A 19 28.34 -3.57 55.33
N LEU A 20 27.26 -2.87 54.95
CA LEU A 20 26.50 -2.00 55.86
C LEU A 20 25.88 -2.79 57.01
N ALA A 21 25.19 -3.89 56.72
CA ALA A 21 24.56 -4.72 57.74
C ALA A 21 25.59 -5.27 58.75
N PHE A 22 26.76 -5.68 58.26
CA PHE A 22 27.86 -6.11 59.13
C PHE A 22 28.41 -4.95 59.99
N ARG A 23 28.61 -3.77 59.39
CA ARG A 23 29.12 -2.57 60.07
C ARG A 23 28.21 -2.10 61.21
N TYR A 24 26.89 -2.14 61.00
CA TYR A 24 25.91 -1.78 62.03
C TYR A 24 25.52 -2.95 62.95
N ARG A 25 26.12 -4.14 62.76
CA ARG A 25 25.78 -5.38 63.47
C ARG A 25 24.30 -5.73 63.40
N HIS A 26 23.68 -5.62 62.23
CA HIS A 26 22.30 -6.05 62.01
C HIS A 26 22.26 -7.53 61.60
N GLU A 27 21.33 -8.30 62.19
CA GLU A 27 21.16 -9.73 61.91
C GLU A 27 20.74 -10.00 60.46
N PHE A 28 20.00 -9.06 59.85
CA PHE A 28 19.42 -9.21 58.52
C PHE A 28 19.79 -8.08 57.57
N ILE A 29 20.01 -8.43 56.30
CA ILE A 29 20.04 -7.48 55.17
C ILE A 29 18.59 -7.13 54.85
N THR A 30 18.20 -5.89 55.13
CA THR A 30 16.83 -5.38 54.88
C THR A 30 16.77 -4.53 53.61
N PRO A 31 15.57 -4.22 53.07
CA PRO A 31 15.43 -3.32 51.92
C PRO A 31 16.07 -1.94 52.14
N GLU A 32 16.14 -1.47 53.38
CA GLU A 32 16.76 -0.18 53.75
C GLU A 32 18.29 -0.22 53.57
N HIS A 33 18.94 -1.36 53.84
CA HIS A 33 20.35 -1.53 53.52
C HIS A 33 20.60 -1.50 52.01
N ILE A 34 19.69 -2.09 51.24
CA ILE A 34 19.76 -2.08 49.77
C ILE A 34 19.55 -0.66 49.27
N LEU A 35 18.56 0.08 49.79
CA LEU A 35 18.33 1.47 49.43
C LEU A 35 19.53 2.38 49.75
N SER A 36 20.13 2.22 50.93
CA SER A 36 21.36 2.95 51.31
C SER A 36 22.53 2.62 50.36
N ALA A 37 22.64 1.36 49.92
CA ALA A 37 23.63 0.99 48.92
C ALA A 37 23.41 1.66 47.55
N LEU A 38 22.16 1.94 47.17
CA LEU A 38 21.85 2.59 45.90
C LEU A 38 22.29 4.05 45.85
N PHE A 39 22.36 4.77 46.98
CA PHE A 39 22.87 6.15 47.00
C PHE A 39 24.35 6.25 46.60
N ASN A 40 25.09 5.13 46.62
CA ASN A 40 26.48 5.06 46.19
C ASN A 40 26.63 4.68 44.70
N GLN A 41 25.54 4.63 43.95
CA GLN A 41 25.56 4.38 42.51
C GLN A 41 25.20 5.67 41.76
N ASP A 42 26.16 6.21 41.00
CA ASP A 42 25.96 7.43 40.20
C ASP A 42 24.70 7.37 39.32
N PRO A 43 24.37 6.24 38.64
CA PRO A 43 23.12 6.12 37.88
C PRO A 43 21.84 6.27 38.72
N PHE A 44 21.83 5.76 39.96
CA PHE A 44 20.68 5.94 40.86
C PHE A 44 20.58 7.39 41.32
N VAL A 45 21.73 8.01 41.60
CA VAL A 45 21.80 9.40 42.04
C VAL A 45 21.27 10.34 40.96
N GLU A 46 21.73 10.16 39.72
CA GLU A 46 21.27 10.91 38.56
C GLU A 46 19.74 10.77 38.37
N ALA A 47 19.19 9.55 38.50
CA ALA A 47 17.75 9.33 38.38
C ALA A 47 16.93 10.08 39.43
N VAL A 48 17.42 10.19 40.66
CA VAL A 48 16.74 10.95 41.73
C VAL A 48 16.89 12.47 41.49
N GLU A 49 18.04 12.94 41.03
CA GLU A 49 18.30 14.36 40.76
C GLU A 49 17.49 14.89 39.56
N GLU A 50 17.33 14.11 38.50
CA GLU A 50 16.44 14.41 37.36
C GLU A 50 14.98 14.56 37.79
N CYS A 51 14.59 13.88 38.87
CA CYS A 51 13.28 14.07 39.49
C CYS A 51 13.21 15.31 40.39
N PHE A 52 14.20 16.21 40.35
CA PHE A 52 14.34 17.40 41.21
C PHE A 52 14.22 17.06 42.71
N CYS A 53 14.78 15.92 43.12
CA CYS A 53 14.82 15.46 44.51
C CYS A 53 16.25 15.53 45.06
N HIS A 54 16.39 15.93 46.33
CA HIS A 54 17.70 16.07 46.97
C HIS A 54 18.06 14.80 47.75
N ILE A 55 19.06 14.06 47.25
CA ILE A 55 19.52 12.80 47.85
C ILE A 55 20.07 12.96 49.27
N PRO A 56 20.89 13.98 49.61
CA PRO A 56 21.54 14.02 50.93
C PRO A 56 20.55 13.97 52.10
N VAL A 57 19.34 14.53 51.92
CA VAL A 57 18.28 14.52 52.95
C VAL A 57 17.66 13.12 53.08
N MET A 58 17.47 12.43 51.97
CA MET A 58 16.91 11.07 51.97
C MET A 58 17.92 10.05 52.50
N GLU A 59 19.19 10.20 52.13
CA GLU A 59 20.30 9.39 52.63
C GLU A 59 20.46 9.55 54.14
N GLU A 60 20.46 10.78 54.67
CA GLU A 60 20.56 11.04 56.12
C GLU A 60 19.41 10.39 56.91
N GLU A 61 18.18 10.41 56.39
CA GLU A 61 17.03 9.76 57.04
C GLU A 61 17.12 8.22 57.03
N VAL A 62 17.63 7.63 55.95
CA VAL A 62 17.83 6.17 55.85
C VAL A 62 18.95 5.75 56.79
N ASP A 63 20.05 6.49 56.82
CA ASP A 63 21.20 6.21 57.70
C ASP A 63 20.83 6.39 59.18
N GLU A 64 20.03 7.40 59.54
CA GLU A 64 19.51 7.56 60.90
C GLU A 64 18.63 6.37 61.31
N TYR A 65 17.78 5.88 60.39
CA TYR A 65 16.96 4.70 60.63
C TYR A 65 17.83 3.45 60.87
N LEU A 66 18.80 3.19 59.99
CA LEU A 66 19.73 2.08 60.14
C LEU A 66 20.51 2.18 61.45
N ALA A 67 21.03 3.35 61.80
CA ALA A 67 21.88 3.51 62.97
C ALA A 67 21.13 3.49 64.32
N GLN A 68 19.90 4.03 64.38
CA GLN A 68 19.22 4.31 65.65
C GLN A 68 17.90 3.55 65.87
N LYS A 69 17.27 3.05 64.80
CA LYS A 69 15.94 2.41 64.90
C LYS A 69 15.98 0.90 64.73
N MET A 70 17.00 0.37 64.06
CA MET A 70 17.21 -1.06 63.94
C MET A 70 17.91 -1.65 65.17
N GLU A 71 17.50 -2.85 65.57
CA GLU A 71 18.12 -3.57 66.67
C GLU A 71 19.49 -4.11 66.23
N GLN A 72 20.51 -3.82 67.03
CA GLN A 72 21.86 -4.32 66.82
C GLN A 72 22.06 -5.63 67.59
N VAL A 73 22.72 -6.59 66.95
CA VAL A 73 23.10 -7.86 67.56
C VAL A 73 24.16 -7.58 68.64
N PRO A 74 23.93 -7.98 69.91
CA PRO A 74 24.85 -7.75 71.02
C PRO A 74 26.28 -8.22 70.73
N GLU A 75 27.27 -7.55 71.30
CA GLU A 75 28.69 -7.76 70.93
C GLU A 75 29.15 -9.23 71.06
N ASP A 76 28.61 -9.91 72.07
CA ASP A 76 28.97 -11.27 72.48
C ASP A 76 28.21 -12.37 71.72
N THR A 77 27.36 -12.02 70.75
CA THR A 77 26.53 -12.97 70.00
C THR A 77 27.08 -13.18 68.59
N HIS A 78 27.37 -14.44 68.25
CA HIS A 78 27.66 -14.83 66.87
C HIS A 78 26.36 -14.98 66.08
N TYR A 79 26.30 -14.35 64.91
CA TYR A 79 25.17 -14.43 63.99
C TYR A 79 25.69 -14.63 62.56
N GLU A 80 24.86 -15.24 61.71
CA GLU A 80 25.09 -15.31 60.28
C GLU A 80 24.15 -14.33 59.59
N LEU A 81 24.70 -13.53 58.67
CA LEU A 81 23.94 -12.53 57.97
C LEU A 81 23.00 -13.21 56.96
N GLN A 82 21.70 -12.91 57.06
CA GLN A 82 20.67 -13.46 56.15
C GLN A 82 19.84 -12.34 55.54
N PHE A 83 19.14 -12.62 54.44
CA PHE A 83 18.12 -11.70 53.94
C PHE A 83 16.90 -11.70 54.86
N SER A 84 16.38 -10.51 55.18
CA SER A 84 15.11 -10.40 55.91
C SER A 84 13.95 -10.98 55.10
N ALA A 85 12.82 -11.27 55.75
CA ALA A 85 11.61 -11.69 55.05
C ALA A 85 11.17 -10.67 53.98
N GLN A 86 11.32 -9.37 54.24
CA GLN A 86 11.01 -8.31 53.28
C GLN A 86 12.02 -8.25 52.13
N SER A 87 13.32 -8.50 52.37
CA SER A 87 14.32 -8.59 51.28
C SER A 87 14.12 -9.82 50.40
N ASN A 88 13.70 -10.95 50.99
CA ASN A 88 13.34 -12.12 50.19
C ASN A 88 12.11 -11.83 49.32
N LEU A 89 11.09 -11.14 49.86
CA LEU A 89 9.92 -10.72 49.09
C LEU A 89 10.28 -9.69 48.00
N LEU A 90 11.21 -8.77 48.28
CA LEU A 90 11.75 -7.80 47.32
C LEU A 90 12.29 -8.51 46.09
N PHE A 91 13.21 -9.46 46.27
CA PHE A 91 13.82 -10.18 45.15
C PHE A 91 12.83 -11.10 44.45
N GLN A 92 11.92 -11.75 45.18
CA GLN A 92 10.84 -12.54 44.55
C GLN A 92 10.00 -11.70 43.59
N ASN A 93 9.59 -10.49 44.01
CA ASN A 93 8.84 -9.58 43.15
C ASN A 93 9.70 -9.05 41.99
N ALA A 94 10.98 -8.76 42.23
CA ALA A 94 11.88 -8.27 41.20
C ALA A 94 12.10 -9.32 40.09
N TYR A 95 12.30 -10.60 40.44
CA TYR A 95 12.37 -11.68 39.46
C TYR A 95 11.05 -11.87 38.69
N ALA A 96 9.90 -11.72 39.36
CA ALA A 96 8.61 -11.77 38.69
C ALA A 96 8.45 -10.63 37.65
N PHE A 97 9.02 -9.44 37.91
CA PHE A 97 9.06 -8.38 36.90
C PHE A 97 9.90 -8.73 35.70
N VAL A 98 11.10 -9.29 35.91
CA VAL A 98 11.99 -9.76 34.82
C VAL A 98 11.28 -10.79 33.94
N GLU A 99 10.61 -11.78 34.54
CA GLU A 99 9.84 -12.80 33.80
C GLU A 99 8.69 -12.18 32.98
N SER A 100 8.07 -11.10 33.49
CA SER A 100 6.96 -10.41 32.80
C SER A 100 7.41 -9.41 31.72
N SER A 101 8.60 -8.83 31.86
CA SER A 101 9.19 -7.88 30.91
C SER A 101 10.03 -8.54 29.82
N ASN A 102 10.20 -9.88 29.90
CA ASN A 102 11.04 -10.68 29.00
C ASN A 102 12.51 -10.21 29.00
N ALA A 103 12.96 -9.59 30.09
CA ALA A 103 14.34 -9.19 30.29
C ALA A 103 15.22 -10.40 30.64
N GLU A 104 16.47 -10.41 30.18
CA GLU A 104 17.40 -11.54 30.38
C GLU A 104 18.15 -11.45 31.73
N VAL A 105 18.22 -10.25 32.31
CA VAL A 105 19.00 -9.93 33.52
C VAL A 105 18.15 -9.19 34.54
N LEU A 106 18.34 -9.52 35.83
CA LEU A 106 17.80 -8.75 36.95
C LEU A 106 18.66 -7.50 37.18
N ASP A 107 18.04 -6.33 37.05
CA ASP A 107 18.72 -5.04 37.19
C ASP A 107 18.05 -4.07 38.20
N ILE A 108 18.71 -2.96 38.55
CA ILE A 108 18.28 -1.99 39.56
C ILE A 108 16.84 -1.47 39.35
N PRO A 109 16.37 -1.14 38.12
CA PRO A 109 14.99 -0.70 37.93
C PRO A 109 13.96 -1.72 38.46
N HIS A 110 14.21 -3.01 38.23
CA HIS A 110 13.35 -4.10 38.73
C HIS A 110 13.37 -4.18 40.25
N VAL A 111 14.54 -4.02 40.87
CA VAL A 111 14.72 -4.02 42.33
C VAL A 111 13.99 -2.83 42.96
N VAL A 112 14.13 -1.62 42.41
CA VAL A 112 13.48 -0.42 42.93
C VAL A 112 11.97 -0.46 42.74
N GLN A 113 11.49 -0.95 41.60
CA GLN A 113 10.07 -1.16 41.35
C GLN A 113 9.48 -2.15 42.36
N ALA A 114 10.17 -3.25 42.65
CA ALA A 114 9.77 -4.18 43.70
C ALA A 114 9.78 -3.55 45.09
N MET A 115 10.75 -2.67 45.38
CA MET A 115 10.88 -1.97 46.66
C MET A 115 9.68 -1.04 46.93
N LEU A 116 9.19 -0.34 45.91
CA LEU A 116 8.01 0.54 46.00
C LEU A 116 6.70 -0.20 46.27
N LEU A 117 6.68 -1.52 46.03
CA LEU A 117 5.51 -2.39 46.21
C LEU A 117 5.57 -3.18 47.53
N LEU A 118 6.65 -3.09 48.29
CA LEU A 118 6.75 -3.75 49.58
C LEU A 118 5.73 -3.16 50.59
N PRO A 119 4.90 -4.00 51.23
CA PRO A 119 4.03 -3.58 52.32
C PRO A 119 4.85 -3.29 53.57
N ASP A 120 4.52 -2.19 54.26
CA ASP A 120 5.10 -1.83 55.56
C ASP A 120 6.64 -1.82 55.61
N SER A 121 7.31 -1.42 54.52
CA SER A 121 8.77 -1.26 54.46
C SER A 121 9.17 0.22 54.61
N TRP A 122 10.24 0.46 55.38
CA TRP A 122 10.79 1.80 55.55
C TRP A 122 11.47 2.30 54.27
N ALA A 123 12.11 1.42 53.51
CA ALA A 123 12.67 1.76 52.20
C ALA A 123 11.58 2.29 51.23
N CYS A 124 10.44 1.60 51.18
CA CYS A 124 9.26 2.04 50.44
C CYS A 124 8.73 3.39 50.94
N TYR A 125 8.67 3.58 52.26
CA TYR A 125 8.26 4.84 52.88
C TYR A 125 9.18 6.00 52.50
N PHE A 126 10.51 5.84 52.60
CA PHE A 126 11.47 6.90 52.26
C PHE A 126 11.36 7.30 50.78
N LEU A 127 11.32 6.31 49.87
CA LEU A 127 11.13 6.58 48.44
C LEU A 127 9.82 7.35 48.19
N LYS A 128 8.70 6.90 48.76
CA LYS A 128 7.39 7.57 48.59
C LYS A 128 7.35 8.97 49.21
N LYS A 129 7.99 9.17 50.35
CA LYS A 129 8.05 10.45 51.06
C LYS A 129 8.78 11.51 50.24
N HIS A 130 9.90 11.15 49.62
CA HIS A 130 10.76 12.09 48.88
C HIS A 130 10.33 12.26 47.42
N LEU A 131 9.91 11.19 46.75
CA LEU A 131 9.51 11.24 45.33
C LEU A 131 8.04 11.66 45.15
N LYS A 132 7.14 11.34 46.09
CA LYS A 132 5.71 11.70 46.06
C LYS A 132 5.05 11.34 44.72
N GLU A 133 4.56 12.33 43.97
CA GLU A 133 3.88 12.16 42.69
C GLU A 133 4.84 11.86 41.53
N ARG A 134 6.16 12.01 41.74
CA ARG A 134 7.22 11.82 40.72
C ARG A 134 7.71 10.38 40.60
N ILE A 135 7.11 9.44 41.32
CA ILE A 135 7.48 8.02 41.25
C ILE A 135 7.43 7.46 39.82
N PRO A 136 6.40 7.76 38.99
CA PRO A 136 6.40 7.28 37.60
C PRO A 136 7.57 7.81 36.79
N ASP A 137 7.88 9.11 36.92
CA ASP A 137 9.00 9.75 36.23
C ASP A 137 10.34 9.14 36.69
N PHE A 138 10.49 8.92 38.00
CA PHE A 138 11.68 8.29 38.58
C PHE A 138 11.92 6.88 38.07
N ILE A 139 10.87 6.06 37.97
CA ILE A 139 11.01 4.70 37.41
C ILE A 139 11.38 4.76 35.93
N SER A 140 10.80 5.72 35.18
CA SER A 140 11.18 5.96 33.78
C SER A 140 12.66 6.33 33.65
N GLN A 141 13.16 7.25 34.50
CA GLN A 141 14.57 7.65 34.49
C GLN A 141 15.50 6.49 34.87
N LEU A 142 15.14 5.69 35.88
CA LEU A 142 15.93 4.51 36.25
C LEU A 142 16.06 3.53 35.08
N VAL A 143 15.00 3.27 34.32
CA VAL A 143 15.05 2.38 33.15
C VAL A 143 15.96 2.93 32.06
N VAL A 144 15.93 4.24 31.82
CA VAL A 144 16.78 4.89 30.80
C VAL A 144 18.25 4.85 31.21
N ILE A 145 18.56 5.33 32.42
CA ILE A 145 19.95 5.53 32.87
C ILE A 145 20.65 4.17 33.07
N TYR A 146 19.98 3.19 33.68
CA TYR A 146 20.56 1.84 33.82
C TYR A 146 20.51 1.03 32.50
N GLY A 147 19.56 1.34 31.61
CA GLY A 147 19.46 0.72 30.29
C GLY A 147 20.57 1.12 29.32
N ASP A 148 21.03 2.37 29.40
CA ASP A 148 22.18 2.85 28.60
C ASP A 148 23.49 2.14 29.02
N ASP A 149 23.64 1.77 30.29
CA ASP A 149 24.89 1.20 30.83
C ASP A 149 25.00 -0.34 30.65
N LEU A 150 23.88 -1.06 30.59
CA LEU A 150 23.86 -2.48 30.21
C LEU A 150 24.31 -2.74 28.77
N SER A 151 24.42 -1.69 27.95
CA SER A 151 25.00 -1.75 26.60
C SER A 151 26.53 -1.59 26.58
N LEU A 152 27.16 -1.31 27.74
CA LEU A 152 28.56 -0.87 27.82
C LEU A 152 29.55 -1.92 28.38
N GLU A 153 29.11 -3.12 28.80
CA GLU A 153 30.04 -4.14 29.37
C GLU A 153 30.48 -5.28 28.42
N GLU A 154 30.02 -5.31 27.16
CA GLU A 154 30.60 -6.19 26.12
C GLU A 154 31.26 -5.38 25.00
N ASN A 155 32.42 -4.77 25.29
CA ASN A 155 33.63 -4.75 24.45
C ASN A 155 34.55 -3.59 24.84
N ASP A 156 35.54 -3.92 25.66
CA ASP A 156 36.70 -3.06 25.89
C ASP A 156 37.66 -3.18 24.69
N SER A 157 37.44 -2.42 23.61
CA SER A 157 38.49 -1.98 22.67
C SER A 157 38.00 -0.96 21.62
N GLU A 158 38.70 0.17 21.58
CA GLU A 158 38.76 1.19 20.51
C GLU A 158 37.56 2.17 20.32
N GLU A 159 37.87 3.45 20.55
CA GLU A 159 37.17 4.67 20.12
C GLU A 159 35.64 4.79 20.34
N SER A 160 35.29 5.54 21.40
CA SER A 160 34.04 6.28 21.59
C SER A 160 33.23 6.53 20.30
N HIS A 161 32.20 5.73 20.09
CA HIS A 161 31.16 5.97 19.08
C HIS A 161 29.86 6.26 19.82
N GLY A 162 29.47 7.54 19.84
CA GLY A 162 28.37 8.03 20.66
C GLY A 162 26.97 7.58 20.19
N PRO A 163 25.94 7.75 21.06
CA PRO A 163 24.56 7.28 20.85
C PRO A 163 23.84 7.78 19.58
N TRP A 164 24.33 8.88 18.97
CA TRP A 164 23.71 9.47 17.79
C TRP A 164 23.88 8.64 16.51
N LYS A 165 24.91 7.77 16.45
CA LYS A 165 25.15 6.89 15.30
C LYS A 165 24.04 5.87 15.08
N ASN A 166 23.23 5.58 16.11
CA ASN A 166 22.08 4.69 15.97
C ASN A 166 20.95 5.32 15.14
N PHE A 167 20.94 6.65 14.96
CA PHE A 167 19.91 7.37 14.23
C PHE A 167 20.33 7.82 12.83
N VAL A 168 21.58 7.55 12.43
CA VAL A 168 22.11 7.96 11.13
C VAL A 168 23.01 6.91 10.52
N THR A 169 22.96 6.79 9.20
CA THR A 169 23.77 5.85 8.43
C THR A 169 24.80 6.62 7.60
N CYS A 170 26.08 6.27 7.71
CA CYS A 170 27.14 6.88 6.90
C CYS A 170 27.15 6.29 5.50
N LEU A 171 26.72 7.04 4.48
CA LEU A 171 26.62 6.56 3.10
C LEU A 171 27.99 6.24 2.49
N ASN A 172 29.03 6.96 2.90
CA ASN A 172 30.41 6.74 2.46
C ASN A 172 30.92 5.33 2.82
N GLU A 173 30.51 4.80 3.98
CA GLU A 173 30.94 3.48 4.48
C GLU A 173 30.18 2.33 3.80
N GLN A 174 28.98 2.61 3.26
CA GLN A 174 28.10 1.60 2.64
C GLN A 174 28.25 1.46 1.12
N LEU A 175 29.19 2.17 0.50
CA LEU A 175 29.40 2.15 -0.97
C LEU A 175 29.60 0.75 -1.55
N LYS A 176 30.24 -0.17 -0.81
CA LYS A 176 30.48 -1.55 -1.28
C LYS A 176 29.20 -2.37 -1.40
N HIS A 177 28.20 -2.08 -0.58
CA HIS A 177 26.93 -2.81 -0.53
C HIS A 177 25.88 -2.21 -1.47
N HIS A 178 26.10 -0.99 -1.97
CA HIS A 178 25.16 -0.30 -2.84
C HIS A 178 25.54 -0.36 -4.33
N ASN A 179 24.53 -0.09 -5.17
CA ASN A 179 24.69 -0.03 -6.61
C ASN A 179 25.34 1.29 -7.03
N PRO A 180 26.30 1.25 -7.98
CA PRO A 180 26.88 2.48 -8.50
C PRO A 180 25.81 3.31 -9.19
N LEU A 181 25.95 4.64 -9.14
CA LEU A 181 25.14 5.52 -9.95
C LEU A 181 25.50 5.30 -11.42
N ILE A 182 24.50 5.00 -12.25
CA ILE A 182 24.66 4.81 -13.69
C ILE A 182 23.88 5.92 -14.39
N GLY A 183 24.60 6.79 -15.10
CA GLY A 183 24.00 7.99 -15.68
C GLY A 183 23.63 9.04 -14.63
N ARG A 184 22.79 10.00 -15.02
CA ARG A 184 22.41 11.16 -14.18
C ARG A 184 23.56 12.07 -13.77
N GLU A 185 24.55 12.21 -14.65
CA GLU A 185 25.75 13.00 -14.35
C GLU A 185 25.47 14.49 -14.28
N GLU A 186 24.51 14.99 -15.05
CA GLU A 186 24.10 16.40 -15.00
C GLU A 186 23.44 16.74 -13.67
N GLU A 187 22.55 15.87 -13.16
CA GLU A 187 21.89 16.07 -11.86
C GLU A 187 22.88 15.96 -10.69
N LEU A 188 23.84 15.03 -10.79
CA LEU A 188 24.90 14.89 -9.79
C LEU A 188 25.85 16.10 -9.81
N GLU A 189 26.29 16.54 -10.99
CA GLU A 189 27.10 17.76 -11.14
C GLU A 189 26.36 18.98 -10.60
N ARG A 190 25.07 19.11 -10.91
CA ARG A 190 24.22 20.16 -10.36
C ARG A 190 24.13 20.11 -8.82
N THR A 191 24.06 18.91 -8.24
CA THR A 191 24.06 18.72 -6.79
C THR A 191 25.37 19.22 -6.16
N ILE A 192 26.51 18.90 -6.78
CA ILE A 192 27.85 19.37 -6.37
C ILE A 192 27.96 20.89 -6.49
N GLU A 193 27.48 21.48 -7.59
CA GLU A 193 27.45 22.93 -7.80
C GLU A 193 26.68 23.62 -6.66
N VAL A 194 25.49 23.11 -6.33
CA VAL A 194 24.65 23.68 -5.26
C VAL A 194 25.37 23.61 -3.92
N LEU A 195 25.92 22.45 -3.54
CA LEU A 195 26.64 22.29 -2.28
C LEU A 195 27.87 23.21 -2.16
N CYS A 196 28.46 23.62 -3.28
CA CYS A 196 29.59 24.55 -3.33
C CYS A 196 29.20 26.04 -3.23
N ARG A 197 27.91 26.38 -3.32
CA ARG A 197 27.43 27.77 -3.23
C ARG A 197 27.66 28.36 -1.83
N LYS A 198 27.78 29.69 -1.77
CA LYS A 198 27.85 30.43 -0.51
C LYS A 198 26.48 30.56 0.18
N GLU A 199 25.43 30.74 -0.61
CA GLU A 199 24.05 30.83 -0.16
C GLU A 199 23.18 29.88 -0.97
N LYS A 200 22.11 29.36 -0.37
CA LYS A 200 21.26 28.31 -0.96
C LYS A 200 22.07 27.08 -1.36
N ASN A 201 22.87 26.62 -0.41
CA ASN A 201 23.84 25.54 -0.57
C ASN A 201 23.28 24.16 -0.22
N ASN A 202 21.96 24.03 -0.11
CA ASN A 202 21.28 22.78 0.21
C ASN A 202 20.49 22.33 -1.03
N PRO A 203 20.89 21.28 -1.75
CA PRO A 203 20.09 20.72 -2.83
C PRO A 203 18.82 20.04 -2.30
N LEU A 204 17.73 20.20 -3.05
CA LEU A 204 16.47 19.48 -2.85
C LEU A 204 16.16 18.73 -4.14
N HIS A 205 16.33 17.42 -4.13
CA HIS A 205 15.96 16.51 -5.22
C HIS A 205 14.45 16.34 -5.23
N ILE A 206 13.82 16.80 -6.31
CA ILE A 206 12.37 16.71 -6.51
C ILE A 206 12.11 15.78 -7.69
N GLY A 207 11.41 14.69 -7.44
CA GLY A 207 11.07 13.71 -8.48
C GLY A 207 10.10 12.68 -7.96
N GLU A 208 9.47 11.92 -8.83
CA GLU A 208 8.54 10.87 -8.44
C GLU A 208 9.23 9.74 -7.66
N PRO A 209 8.52 8.90 -6.90
CA PRO A 209 9.10 7.72 -6.25
C PRO A 209 9.71 6.76 -7.29
N GLY A 210 10.82 6.11 -6.94
CA GLY A 210 11.47 5.12 -7.81
C GLY A 210 12.40 5.68 -8.91
N VAL A 211 12.44 6.99 -9.16
CA VAL A 211 13.32 7.56 -10.21
C VAL A 211 14.82 7.51 -9.88
N GLY A 212 15.19 7.16 -8.65
CA GLY A 212 16.59 7.04 -8.21
C GLY A 212 17.15 8.26 -7.47
N LYS A 213 16.34 8.95 -6.65
CA LYS A 213 16.79 10.10 -5.82
C LYS A 213 17.89 9.69 -4.84
N THR A 214 17.70 8.59 -4.11
CA THR A 214 18.70 8.06 -3.17
C THR A 214 19.98 7.60 -3.87
N ALA A 215 19.88 7.11 -5.11
CA ALA A 215 21.05 6.74 -5.91
C ALA A 215 21.98 7.93 -6.19
N LEU A 216 21.45 9.15 -6.31
CA LEU A 216 22.27 10.36 -6.45
C LEU A 216 23.07 10.68 -5.18
N ALA A 217 22.52 10.41 -3.99
CA ALA A 217 23.23 10.58 -2.73
C ALA A 217 24.41 9.60 -2.61
N TYR A 218 24.19 8.33 -2.99
CA TYR A 218 25.27 7.32 -3.09
C TYR A 218 26.30 7.67 -4.18
N GLY A 219 25.86 8.17 -5.34
CA GLY A 219 26.75 8.65 -6.40
C GLY A 219 27.63 9.81 -5.94
N LEU A 220 27.09 10.72 -5.14
CA LEU A 220 27.87 11.80 -4.53
C LEU A 220 28.88 11.25 -3.52
N ALA A 221 28.50 10.32 -2.64
CA ALA A 221 29.41 9.68 -1.71
C ALA A 221 30.58 9.00 -2.45
N ALA A 222 30.29 8.28 -3.54
CA ALA A 222 31.30 7.63 -4.38
C ALA A 222 32.29 8.64 -4.99
N ARG A 223 31.80 9.78 -5.53
CA ARG A 223 32.69 10.83 -6.06
C ARG A 223 33.53 11.50 -4.98
N ILE A 224 33.01 11.66 -3.76
CA ILE A 224 33.77 12.21 -2.64
C ILE A 224 34.93 11.27 -2.27
N GLU A 225 34.67 9.97 -2.14
CA GLU A 225 35.70 8.96 -1.84
C GLU A 225 36.73 8.83 -2.97
N ALA A 226 36.29 8.95 -4.22
CA ALA A 226 37.19 8.97 -5.38
C ALA A 226 38.02 10.27 -5.50
N GLY A 227 37.69 11.31 -4.73
CA GLY A 227 38.34 12.63 -4.81
C GLY A 227 37.92 13.45 -6.04
N GLU A 228 36.88 13.03 -6.76
CA GLU A 228 36.33 13.67 -7.97
C GLU A 228 35.36 14.82 -7.64
N VAL A 229 35.61 15.52 -6.54
CA VAL A 229 34.83 16.67 -6.07
C VAL A 229 35.74 17.86 -5.80
N PRO A 230 35.22 19.10 -5.86
CA PRO A 230 35.99 20.28 -5.49
C PRO A 230 36.56 20.18 -4.07
N GLU A 231 37.70 20.85 -3.80
CA GLU A 231 38.41 20.84 -2.49
C GLU A 231 37.52 21.14 -1.27
N ARG A 232 36.44 21.93 -1.48
CA ARG A 232 35.44 22.26 -0.47
C ARG A 232 34.57 21.07 -0.01
N LEU A 233 34.47 20.04 -0.84
CA LEU A 233 33.71 18.81 -0.61
C LEU A 233 34.61 17.60 -0.40
N GLN A 234 35.91 17.70 -0.69
CA GLN A 234 36.85 16.62 -0.39
C GLN A 234 36.89 16.33 1.11
N GLY A 235 36.81 15.04 1.46
CA GLY A 235 36.74 14.57 2.85
C GLY A 235 35.42 14.88 3.56
N SER A 236 34.37 15.28 2.83
CA SER A 236 33.02 15.35 3.39
C SER A 236 32.45 13.96 3.65
N ARG A 237 31.64 13.83 4.70
CA ARG A 237 30.88 12.60 4.99
C ARG A 237 29.39 12.87 4.85
N ILE A 238 28.68 11.96 4.20
CA ILE A 238 27.24 12.02 4.00
C ILE A 238 26.57 11.06 4.98
N TYR A 239 25.68 11.59 5.81
CA TYR A 239 24.88 10.85 6.78
C TYR A 239 23.43 10.86 6.36
N GLU A 240 22.82 9.70 6.20
CA GLU A 240 21.39 9.54 6.00
C GLU A 240 20.66 9.46 7.33
N LEU A 241 19.58 10.23 7.48
CA LEU A 241 18.75 10.26 8.68
C LEU A 241 17.73 9.11 8.68
N ASP A 242 17.78 8.23 9.68
CA ASP A 242 16.76 7.19 9.84
C ASP A 242 15.61 7.68 10.72
N LEU A 243 14.54 8.14 10.06
CA LEU A 243 13.31 8.56 10.74
C LEU A 243 12.63 7.42 11.51
N GLY A 244 12.76 6.17 11.04
CA GLY A 244 12.18 5.00 11.69
C GLY A 244 12.79 4.76 13.07
N SER A 245 14.12 4.73 13.13
CA SER A 245 14.86 4.62 14.40
C SER A 245 14.63 5.82 15.33
N MET A 246 14.43 7.01 14.77
CA MET A 246 14.08 8.19 15.57
C MET A 246 12.71 8.10 16.22
N LEU A 247 11.72 7.52 15.53
CA LEU A 247 10.35 7.34 16.03
C LEU A 247 10.21 6.11 16.93
N ALA A 248 11.00 5.06 16.69
CA ALA A 248 10.98 3.83 17.45
C ALA A 248 11.22 4.10 18.95
N GLY A 249 10.29 3.65 19.79
CA GLY A 249 10.38 3.84 21.24
C GLY A 249 10.11 5.26 21.73
N THR A 250 9.68 6.21 20.87
CA THR A 250 9.18 7.51 21.34
C THR A 250 7.72 7.40 21.72
N GLN A 251 7.38 7.80 22.96
CA GLN A 251 5.99 7.90 23.41
C GLN A 251 5.46 9.33 23.29
N TYR A 252 6.36 10.31 23.39
CA TYR A 252 6.04 11.72 23.34
C TYR A 252 6.77 12.43 22.21
N ARG A 253 6.12 13.45 21.64
CA ARG A 253 6.72 14.32 20.62
C ARG A 253 8.05 14.95 21.07
N GLY A 254 8.18 15.25 22.36
CA GLY A 254 9.41 15.84 22.93
C GLY A 254 10.64 14.93 22.78
N ASP A 255 10.46 13.61 22.85
CA ASP A 255 11.54 12.63 22.77
C ASP A 255 12.20 12.64 21.39
N PHE A 256 11.37 12.67 20.34
CA PHE A 256 11.83 12.82 18.97
C PHE A 256 12.58 14.14 18.76
N GLU A 257 12.03 15.25 19.26
CA GLU A 257 12.67 16.56 19.15
C GLU A 257 14.04 16.57 19.87
N GLN A 258 14.15 15.94 21.04
CA GLN A 258 15.43 15.79 21.73
C GLN A 258 16.44 14.94 20.95
N ARG A 259 16.02 13.78 20.41
CA ARG A 259 16.88 12.92 19.58
C ARG A 259 17.39 13.64 18.34
N LEU A 260 16.50 14.34 17.62
CA LEU A 260 16.89 15.12 16.45
C LEU A 260 17.88 16.22 16.84
N LYS A 261 17.66 16.93 17.95
CA LYS A 261 18.58 17.96 18.43
C LYS A 261 19.95 17.40 18.79
N ASN A 262 20.01 16.20 19.38
CA ASN A 262 21.26 15.52 19.72
C ASN A 262 22.05 15.10 18.47
N VAL A 263 21.36 14.55 17.46
CA VAL A 263 21.97 14.23 16.16
C VAL A 263 22.52 15.49 15.50
N MET A 264 21.73 16.56 15.42
CA MET A 264 22.16 17.82 14.80
C MET A 264 23.36 18.45 15.52
N LYS A 265 23.37 18.46 16.86
CA LYS A 265 24.50 19.00 17.64
C LYS A 265 25.79 18.19 17.41
N SER A 266 25.66 16.87 17.31
CA SER A 266 26.80 15.97 17.06
C SER A 266 27.36 16.14 15.64
N LEU A 267 26.48 16.22 14.64
CA LEU A 267 26.87 16.48 13.25
C LEU A 267 27.51 17.86 13.06
N SER A 268 27.07 18.89 13.80
CA SER A 268 27.71 20.21 13.78
C SER A 268 29.15 20.19 14.31
N ALA A 269 29.50 19.23 15.18
CA ALA A 269 30.85 19.07 15.69
C ALA A 269 31.78 18.34 14.70
N GLU A 270 31.21 17.57 13.77
CA GLU A 270 31.97 16.92 12.72
C GLU A 270 32.40 17.89 11.62
N LYS A 271 33.64 17.73 11.14
CA LYS A 271 34.16 18.57 10.06
C LYS A 271 33.56 18.13 8.73
N LYS A 272 32.94 19.07 8.01
CA LYS A 272 32.42 18.90 6.63
C LYS A 272 31.30 17.85 6.52
N ALA A 273 30.42 17.74 7.51
CA ALA A 273 29.26 16.86 7.46
C ALA A 273 28.17 17.32 6.48
N ILE A 274 27.56 16.36 5.78
CA ILE A 274 26.41 16.54 4.92
C ILE A 274 25.30 15.61 5.41
N LEU A 275 24.12 16.15 5.71
CA LEU A 275 22.95 15.38 6.13
C LEU A 275 22.02 15.14 4.94
N TYR A 276 21.82 13.88 4.57
CA TYR A 276 20.80 13.43 3.63
C TYR A 276 19.51 13.10 4.39
N ILE A 277 18.40 13.69 3.96
CA ILE A 277 17.08 13.42 4.51
C ILE A 277 16.20 12.95 3.36
N ASP A 278 15.91 11.65 3.33
CA ASP A 278 14.89 11.13 2.44
C ASP A 278 13.50 11.57 2.92
N GLU A 279 12.59 11.78 1.97
CA GLU A 279 11.23 12.25 2.25
C GLU A 279 11.17 13.44 3.23
N ILE A 280 11.97 14.49 2.97
CA ILE A 280 12.15 15.64 3.87
C ILE A 280 10.83 16.34 4.25
N HIS A 281 9.77 16.15 3.44
CA HIS A 281 8.44 16.66 3.74
C HIS A 281 7.86 16.07 5.02
N ASN A 282 8.25 14.86 5.44
CA ASN A 282 7.82 14.23 6.70
C ASN A 282 8.24 15.07 7.93
N LEU A 283 9.33 15.85 7.83
CA LEU A 283 9.80 16.76 8.88
C LEU A 283 9.13 18.15 8.84
N ILE A 284 8.49 18.51 7.72
CA ILE A 284 8.01 19.87 7.42
C ILE A 284 6.46 19.92 7.36
N GLY A 285 5.83 18.78 7.07
CA GLY A 285 4.50 18.70 6.47
C GLY A 285 3.49 17.98 7.34
N ALA A 286 3.00 18.68 8.37
CA ALA A 286 2.26 18.05 9.44
C ALA A 286 1.33 18.97 10.25
N GLY A 287 1.55 20.28 10.21
CA GLY A 287 0.63 21.22 10.83
C GLY A 287 -0.50 21.52 9.87
N GLN A 288 -1.64 20.81 9.96
CA GLN A 288 -3.00 21.42 9.98
C GLN A 288 -4.22 20.49 9.80
N ILE A 289 -4.14 19.16 9.55
CA ILE A 289 -5.38 18.36 9.32
C ILE A 289 -5.47 17.01 10.07
N GLY A 290 -4.51 16.61 10.90
CA GLY A 290 -4.65 15.42 11.76
C GLY A 290 -3.83 15.50 13.04
N GLU A 291 -4.29 14.85 14.11
CA GLU A 291 -3.68 14.84 15.44
C GLU A 291 -2.28 14.18 15.53
N GLY A 292 -1.68 13.71 14.41
CA GLY A 292 -0.54 12.80 14.45
C GLY A 292 0.75 13.22 13.74
N SER A 293 0.78 14.36 13.03
CA SER A 293 1.96 14.71 12.22
C SER A 293 2.85 15.74 12.93
N MET A 294 4.17 15.55 12.85
CA MET A 294 5.20 16.35 13.57
C MET A 294 5.79 17.44 12.67
N ASP A 295 5.78 18.71 13.12
CA ASP A 295 6.46 19.81 12.42
C ASP A 295 7.81 20.13 13.09
N ALA A 296 8.87 19.52 12.56
CA ALA A 296 10.26 19.71 12.98
C ALA A 296 10.97 20.83 12.19
N SER A 297 10.27 21.54 11.29
CA SER A 297 10.88 22.57 10.44
C SER A 297 11.50 23.72 11.23
N ASN A 298 10.97 24.03 12.42
CA ASN A 298 11.53 25.05 13.31
C ASN A 298 12.86 24.63 13.93
N MET A 299 13.12 23.32 14.07
CA MET A 299 14.37 22.79 14.62
C MET A 299 15.49 22.79 13.60
N LEU A 300 15.17 22.64 12.31
CA LEU A 300 16.17 22.65 11.23
C LEU A 300 16.65 24.06 10.86
N LYS A 301 15.80 25.09 11.06
CA LYS A 301 16.10 26.49 10.68
C LYS A 301 17.43 27.01 11.23
N PRO A 302 17.77 26.85 12.53
CA PRO A 302 19.04 27.36 13.06
C PRO A 302 20.26 26.77 12.34
N TYR A 303 20.26 25.47 12.09
CA TYR A 303 21.37 24.77 11.42
C TYR A 303 21.50 25.16 9.95
N LEU A 304 20.37 25.37 9.27
CA LEU A 304 20.33 25.89 7.90
C LEU A 304 20.79 27.36 7.79
N GLU A 305 20.72 28.14 8.87
CA GLU A 305 21.16 29.53 8.91
C GLU A 305 22.63 29.67 9.29
N GLN A 306 23.11 28.84 10.22
CA GLN A 306 24.52 28.79 10.61
C GLN A 306 25.40 28.24 9.48
N GLY A 307 24.92 27.21 8.77
CA GLY A 307 25.64 26.62 7.63
C GLY A 307 26.78 25.68 8.02
N ASP A 308 26.87 25.29 9.30
CA ASP A 308 27.84 24.32 9.80
C ASP A 308 27.60 22.91 9.23
N ILE A 309 26.33 22.60 8.92
CA ILE A 309 25.90 21.35 8.27
C ILE A 309 25.30 21.71 6.91
N ARG A 310 25.66 20.96 5.87
CA ARG A 310 24.99 21.02 4.56
C ARG A 310 23.90 19.95 4.50
N PHE A 311 22.81 20.25 3.79
CA PHE A 311 21.66 19.35 3.71
C PHE A 311 21.39 18.95 2.26
N ILE A 312 21.05 17.68 2.05
CA ILE A 312 20.47 17.16 0.82
C ILE A 312 19.09 16.62 1.19
N GLY A 313 18.04 17.17 0.60
CA GLY A 313 16.68 16.69 0.81
C GLY A 313 16.15 15.96 -0.42
N SER A 314 15.32 14.95 -0.22
CA SER A 314 14.58 14.25 -1.26
C SER A 314 13.07 14.38 -1.01
N THR A 315 12.26 14.62 -2.06
CA THR A 315 10.78 14.69 -1.95
C THR A 315 10.11 14.47 -3.31
N THR A 316 8.80 14.19 -3.33
CA THR A 316 8.01 14.20 -4.56
C THR A 316 7.48 15.59 -4.93
N TYR A 317 7.03 15.76 -6.19
CA TYR A 317 6.39 17.00 -6.64
C TYR A 317 5.10 17.30 -5.88
N GLU A 318 4.30 16.28 -5.58
CA GLU A 318 3.05 16.41 -4.82
C GLU A 318 3.33 16.97 -3.42
N GLU A 319 4.25 16.35 -2.69
CA GLU A 319 4.61 16.74 -1.31
C GLU A 319 5.31 18.10 -1.27
N TYR A 320 6.17 18.40 -2.24
CA TYR A 320 6.81 19.70 -2.36
C TYR A 320 5.75 20.81 -2.44
N ASN A 321 4.77 20.66 -3.34
CA ASN A 321 3.71 21.65 -3.51
C ASN A 321 2.80 21.73 -2.29
N ARG A 322 2.50 20.59 -1.65
CA ARG A 322 1.59 20.51 -0.50
C ARG A 322 2.18 21.09 0.77
N TYR A 323 3.44 20.78 1.08
CA TYR A 323 4.06 21.07 2.37
C TYR A 323 5.21 22.06 2.25
N PHE A 324 6.21 21.75 1.42
CA PHE A 324 7.47 22.48 1.38
C PHE A 324 7.30 23.92 0.83
N SER A 325 6.50 24.08 -0.24
CA SER A 325 6.26 25.36 -0.93
C SER A 325 5.66 26.44 -0.03
N ARG A 326 4.92 26.02 1.01
CA ARG A 326 4.25 26.91 1.97
C ARG A 326 5.24 27.50 2.98
N SER A 327 6.36 26.83 3.23
CA SER A 327 7.37 27.25 4.19
C SER A 327 8.40 28.19 3.54
N LYS A 328 8.10 29.50 3.51
CA LYS A 328 8.98 30.53 2.94
C LYS A 328 10.41 30.51 3.50
N GLY A 329 10.59 30.08 4.76
CA GLY A 329 11.91 29.98 5.40
C GLY A 329 12.78 28.88 4.79
N MET A 330 12.19 27.70 4.51
CA MET A 330 12.92 26.55 3.97
C MET A 330 13.20 26.68 2.48
N VAL A 331 12.21 27.14 1.70
CA VAL A 331 12.38 27.41 0.25
C VAL A 331 13.52 28.38 -0.04
N ARG A 332 13.84 29.29 0.89
CA ARG A 332 14.96 30.23 0.75
C ARG A 332 16.34 29.61 1.01
N ARG A 333 16.42 28.42 1.60
CA ARG A 333 17.67 27.73 1.98
C ARG A 333 17.98 26.55 1.07
N PHE A 334 16.97 26.00 0.42
CA PHE A 334 17.10 24.91 -0.53
C PHE A 334 17.09 25.39 -1.98
N GLN A 335 17.84 24.71 -2.84
CA GLN A 335 17.82 24.88 -4.29
C GLN A 335 17.20 23.62 -4.90
N GLN A 336 16.13 23.81 -5.65
CA GLN A 336 15.45 22.71 -6.33
C GLN A 336 16.31 22.15 -7.46
N ILE A 337 16.35 20.83 -7.56
CA ILE A 337 16.94 20.04 -8.64
C ILE A 337 15.89 19.03 -9.05
N ASP A 338 15.38 19.16 -10.28
CA ASP A 338 14.35 18.28 -10.83
C ASP A 338 14.98 16.96 -11.30
N ILE A 339 14.51 15.84 -10.76
CA ILE A 339 14.93 14.49 -11.12
C ILE A 339 13.81 13.86 -11.93
N GLN A 340 13.99 13.82 -13.24
CA GLN A 340 13.00 13.28 -14.17
C GLN A 340 13.10 11.75 -14.26
N GLU A 341 12.00 11.12 -14.64
CA GLU A 341 12.00 9.71 -15.06
C GLU A 341 13.01 9.55 -16.22
N PRO A 342 13.94 8.57 -16.14
CA PRO A 342 14.90 8.37 -17.20
C PRO A 342 14.21 7.89 -18.48
N SER A 343 14.81 8.21 -19.62
CA SER A 343 14.35 7.66 -20.90
C SER A 343 14.50 6.13 -20.93
N ILE A 344 13.79 5.47 -21.84
CA ILE A 344 13.88 4.01 -22.01
C ILE A 344 15.34 3.59 -22.22
N ASP A 345 16.09 4.30 -23.05
CA ASP A 345 17.50 3.96 -23.35
C ASP A 345 18.44 4.20 -22.16
N GLU A 346 18.14 5.16 -21.29
CA GLU A 346 18.86 5.36 -20.03
C GLU A 346 18.51 4.29 -19.01
N ALA A 347 17.23 3.95 -18.87
CA ALA A 347 16.76 2.89 -17.99
C ALA A 347 17.36 1.53 -18.39
N VAL A 348 17.46 1.22 -19.69
CA VAL A 348 18.18 0.03 -20.17
C VAL A 348 19.63 0.04 -19.71
N ARG A 349 20.35 1.16 -19.85
CA ARG A 349 21.75 1.27 -19.39
C ARG A 349 21.89 1.10 -17.89
N ILE A 350 20.98 1.70 -17.10
CA ILE A 350 20.95 1.55 -15.64
C ILE A 350 20.80 0.09 -15.27
N VAL A 351 19.77 -0.57 -15.81
CA VAL A 351 19.44 -1.94 -15.45
C VAL A 351 20.49 -2.93 -15.96
N GLU A 352 21.07 -2.72 -17.14
CA GLU A 352 22.17 -3.54 -17.66
C GLU A 352 23.41 -3.45 -16.76
N GLY A 353 23.70 -2.29 -16.18
CA GLY A 353 24.81 -2.15 -15.21
C GLY A 353 24.52 -2.79 -13.85
N LEU A 354 23.27 -3.14 -13.55
CA LEU A 354 22.89 -3.92 -12.37
C LEU A 354 22.86 -5.43 -12.62
N LYS A 355 22.87 -5.85 -13.88
CA LYS A 355 22.72 -7.25 -14.31
C LYS A 355 23.63 -8.21 -13.55
N GLU A 356 24.95 -7.94 -13.52
CA GLU A 356 25.94 -8.84 -12.91
C GLU A 356 25.67 -9.10 -11.42
N LYS A 357 25.17 -8.09 -10.71
CA LYS A 357 24.82 -8.22 -9.28
C LYS A 357 23.60 -9.11 -9.08
N TYR A 358 22.56 -8.94 -9.90
CA TYR A 358 21.37 -9.79 -9.85
C TYR A 358 21.66 -11.23 -10.30
N GLU A 359 22.50 -11.43 -11.31
CA GLU A 359 22.95 -12.76 -11.74
C GLU A 359 23.69 -13.49 -10.61
N THR A 360 24.58 -12.76 -9.92
CA THR A 360 25.33 -13.31 -8.78
C THR A 360 24.42 -13.63 -7.60
N TYR A 361 23.47 -12.73 -7.29
CA TYR A 361 22.58 -12.86 -6.14
C TYR A 361 21.58 -14.01 -6.29
N HIS A 362 20.91 -14.12 -7.44
CA HIS A 362 19.88 -15.15 -7.69
C HIS A 362 20.45 -16.43 -8.32
N HIS A 363 21.75 -16.46 -8.63
CA HIS A 363 22.39 -17.57 -9.34
C HIS A 363 21.75 -17.90 -10.70
N VAL A 364 21.36 -16.86 -11.45
CA VAL A 364 20.73 -16.95 -12.78
C VAL A 364 21.55 -16.24 -13.85
N THR A 365 21.21 -16.46 -15.13
CA THR A 365 21.77 -15.73 -16.27
C THR A 365 20.65 -15.09 -17.09
N TYR A 366 20.74 -13.79 -17.35
CA TYR A 366 19.78 -13.10 -18.22
C TYR A 366 20.21 -13.18 -19.67
N GLU A 367 19.33 -13.68 -20.54
CA GLU A 367 19.62 -13.80 -21.97
C GLU A 367 19.82 -12.43 -22.64
N PRO A 368 20.57 -12.38 -23.76
CA PRO A 368 20.75 -11.14 -24.51
C PRO A 368 19.42 -10.49 -24.92
N GLY A 369 19.26 -9.19 -24.65
CA GLY A 369 18.07 -8.42 -24.99
C GLY A 369 16.86 -8.65 -24.07
N VAL A 370 17.00 -9.42 -22.98
CA VAL A 370 15.95 -9.59 -21.97
C VAL A 370 15.77 -8.33 -21.13
N ILE A 371 16.87 -7.68 -20.75
CA ILE A 371 16.85 -6.43 -19.99
C ILE A 371 16.15 -5.32 -20.78
N GLU A 372 16.53 -5.14 -22.05
CA GLU A 372 15.89 -4.18 -22.95
C GLU A 372 14.38 -4.46 -23.09
N TYR A 373 14.03 -5.74 -23.23
CA TYR A 373 12.64 -6.16 -23.29
C TYR A 373 11.88 -5.87 -22.00
N ALA A 374 12.45 -6.16 -20.82
CA ALA A 374 11.85 -5.92 -19.53
C ALA A 374 11.61 -4.43 -19.26
N VAL A 375 12.55 -3.55 -19.64
CA VAL A 375 12.38 -2.10 -19.53
C VAL A 375 11.24 -1.61 -20.44
N LYS A 376 11.21 -2.05 -21.71
CA LYS A 376 10.13 -1.67 -22.65
C LYS A 376 8.77 -2.21 -22.19
N ALA A 377 8.72 -3.44 -21.71
CA ALA A 377 7.50 -4.06 -21.22
C ALA A 377 6.98 -3.37 -19.96
N SER A 378 7.84 -3.12 -18.96
CA SER A 378 7.44 -2.40 -17.75
C SER A 378 7.00 -0.96 -18.06
N ALA A 379 7.68 -0.25 -18.97
CA ALA A 379 7.27 1.08 -19.42
C ALA A 379 5.87 1.10 -20.05
N ARG A 380 5.51 0.03 -20.76
CA ARG A 380 4.23 -0.08 -21.47
C ARG A 380 3.09 -0.53 -20.57
N TYR A 381 3.31 -1.54 -19.73
CA TYR A 381 2.24 -2.23 -19.01
C TYR A 381 2.12 -1.81 -17.54
N ILE A 382 3.17 -1.25 -16.94
CA ILE A 382 3.16 -0.73 -15.56
C ILE A 382 3.16 0.80 -15.61
N SER A 383 1.97 1.39 -15.48
CA SER A 383 1.74 2.84 -15.63
C SER A 383 1.75 3.62 -14.32
N ASP A 384 1.58 2.96 -13.18
CA ASP A 384 1.48 3.58 -11.85
C ASP A 384 2.84 3.75 -11.14
N ARG A 385 3.91 3.26 -11.76
CA ARG A 385 5.30 3.39 -11.30
C ARG A 385 6.18 3.98 -12.40
N PHE A 386 7.31 4.54 -11.99
CA PHE A 386 8.26 5.20 -12.87
C PHE A 386 9.50 4.34 -13.10
N LEU A 387 10.16 4.52 -14.25
CA LEU A 387 11.50 3.98 -14.49
C LEU A 387 12.53 4.67 -13.57
N PRO A 388 13.63 3.99 -13.22
CA PRO A 388 13.97 2.61 -13.56
C PRO A 388 13.36 1.56 -12.61
N ASP A 389 12.78 1.97 -11.47
CA ASP A 389 12.29 1.10 -10.39
C ASP A 389 11.43 -0.08 -10.87
N LYS A 390 10.37 0.21 -11.64
CA LYS A 390 9.47 -0.85 -12.16
C LYS A 390 10.16 -1.89 -13.05
N ALA A 391 11.26 -1.54 -13.70
CA ALA A 391 12.02 -2.48 -14.53
C ALA A 391 12.97 -3.32 -13.67
N ILE A 392 13.58 -2.69 -12.66
CA ILE A 392 14.43 -3.37 -11.67
C ILE A 392 13.62 -4.42 -10.92
N ASP A 393 12.46 -4.05 -10.39
CA ASP A 393 11.53 -4.93 -9.67
C ASP A 393 11.13 -6.15 -10.54
N LEU A 394 10.79 -5.91 -11.82
CA LEU A 394 10.41 -6.98 -12.75
C LEU A 394 11.56 -7.97 -13.03
N ILE A 395 12.80 -7.48 -13.10
CA ILE A 395 13.98 -8.32 -13.33
C ILE A 395 14.35 -9.09 -12.08
N ASP A 396 14.29 -8.44 -10.92
CA ASP A 396 14.55 -9.05 -9.62
C ASP A 396 13.56 -10.18 -9.33
N GLU A 397 12.26 -9.93 -9.55
CA GLU A 397 11.19 -10.93 -9.39
C GLU A 397 11.37 -12.11 -10.37
N ALA A 398 11.81 -11.84 -11.61
CA ALA A 398 12.09 -12.90 -12.58
C ALA A 398 13.33 -13.73 -12.22
N GLY A 399 14.37 -13.10 -11.68
CA GLY A 399 15.55 -13.79 -11.15
C GLY A 399 15.18 -14.72 -10.00
N ALA A 400 14.49 -14.18 -8.99
CA ALA A 400 14.01 -14.94 -7.83
C ALA A 400 13.07 -16.09 -8.24
N TYR A 401 12.17 -15.85 -9.20
CA TYR A 401 11.28 -16.89 -9.69
C TYR A 401 12.05 -18.05 -10.33
N ARG A 402 13.04 -17.74 -11.17
CA ARG A 402 13.85 -18.75 -11.86
C ARG A 402 14.70 -19.55 -10.88
N GLU A 403 15.28 -18.91 -9.86
CA GLU A 403 16.02 -19.59 -8.80
C GLU A 403 15.16 -20.69 -8.12
N ILE A 404 13.92 -20.36 -7.78
CA ILE A 404 12.98 -21.29 -7.13
C ILE A 404 12.41 -22.32 -8.13
N HIS A 405 12.29 -21.96 -9.40
CA HIS A 405 11.69 -22.78 -10.46
C HIS A 405 12.66 -22.96 -11.65
N PRO A 406 13.63 -23.88 -11.53
CA PRO A 406 14.53 -24.21 -12.64
C PRO A 406 13.74 -24.62 -13.89
N ALA A 407 14.29 -24.35 -15.08
CA ALA A 407 13.69 -24.81 -16.32
C ALA A 407 13.66 -26.36 -16.40
N ALA A 408 12.86 -26.92 -17.31
CA ALA A 408 12.69 -28.37 -17.43
C ALA A 408 13.99 -29.13 -17.75
N ASP A 409 14.97 -28.46 -18.34
CA ASP A 409 16.34 -28.92 -18.61
C ASP A 409 17.34 -28.58 -17.49
N GLY A 410 16.87 -27.96 -16.41
CA GLY A 410 17.68 -27.48 -15.28
C GLY A 410 18.37 -26.13 -15.55
N ALA A 411 18.10 -25.45 -16.67
CA ALA A 411 18.71 -24.17 -16.96
C ALA A 411 18.21 -23.07 -15.99
N GLN A 412 19.14 -22.27 -15.50
CA GLN A 412 18.89 -21.09 -14.67
C GLN A 412 18.94 -19.82 -15.50
N THR A 413 18.23 -19.81 -16.62
CA THR A 413 18.20 -18.67 -17.54
C THR A 413 16.87 -17.92 -17.47
N VAL A 414 16.95 -16.60 -17.47
CA VAL A 414 15.77 -15.72 -17.58
C VAL A 414 15.65 -15.28 -19.03
N ASP A 415 14.56 -15.69 -19.67
CA ASP A 415 14.21 -15.36 -21.05
C ASP A 415 13.06 -14.34 -21.12
N LYS A 416 12.73 -13.87 -22.32
CA LYS A 416 11.63 -12.91 -22.52
C LYS A 416 10.26 -13.50 -22.14
N LYS A 417 10.08 -14.81 -22.26
CA LYS A 417 8.83 -15.49 -21.91
C LYS A 417 8.59 -15.46 -20.41
N LEU A 418 9.63 -15.70 -19.62
CA LEU A 418 9.56 -15.62 -18.17
C LEU A 418 9.26 -14.19 -17.70
N ILE A 419 9.92 -13.17 -18.27
CA ILE A 419 9.59 -11.77 -17.96
C ILE A 419 8.10 -11.48 -18.19
N MET A 420 7.53 -11.98 -19.30
CA MET A 420 6.11 -11.81 -19.58
C MET A 420 5.21 -12.54 -18.58
N GLU A 421 5.59 -13.74 -18.17
CA GLU A 421 4.86 -14.51 -17.16
C GLU A 421 4.84 -13.79 -15.82
N VAL A 422 5.99 -13.29 -15.36
CA VAL A 422 6.10 -12.51 -14.12
C VAL A 422 5.25 -11.25 -14.23
N LEU A 423 5.42 -10.48 -15.30
CA LEU A 423 4.63 -9.26 -15.56
C LEU A 423 3.12 -9.53 -15.53
N SER A 424 2.67 -10.65 -16.09
CA SER A 424 1.24 -11.04 -16.06
C SER A 424 0.71 -11.25 -14.64
N ARG A 425 1.53 -11.84 -13.76
CA ARG A 425 1.20 -12.05 -12.35
C ARG A 425 1.19 -10.73 -11.59
N THR A 426 2.22 -9.89 -11.78
CA THR A 426 2.36 -8.58 -11.14
C THR A 426 1.21 -7.65 -11.54
N CYS A 427 0.87 -7.60 -12.83
CA CYS A 427 -0.22 -6.77 -13.35
C CYS A 427 -1.62 -7.39 -13.17
N LYS A 428 -1.74 -8.65 -12.74
CA LYS A 428 -3.01 -9.42 -12.67
C LYS A 428 -3.77 -9.44 -14.00
N ILE A 429 -3.03 -9.49 -15.11
CA ILE A 429 -3.60 -9.60 -16.45
C ILE A 429 -3.35 -11.04 -16.92
N ASP A 430 -4.31 -11.67 -17.59
CA ASP A 430 -4.08 -12.99 -18.18
C ASP A 430 -2.85 -12.95 -19.10
N ALA A 431 -1.90 -13.88 -18.91
CA ALA A 431 -0.69 -13.99 -19.73
C ALA A 431 -1.02 -14.10 -21.24
N ASN A 432 -2.19 -14.67 -21.58
CA ASN A 432 -2.68 -14.75 -22.95
C ASN A 432 -3.18 -13.41 -23.51
N ALA A 433 -3.66 -12.49 -22.67
CA ALA A 433 -4.07 -11.14 -23.09
C ALA A 433 -2.87 -10.21 -23.33
N LEU A 434 -1.74 -10.50 -22.71
CA LEU A 434 -0.46 -9.78 -22.86
C LEU A 434 0.39 -10.30 -24.02
N LYS A 435 0.19 -11.54 -24.48
CA LYS A 435 0.82 -12.03 -25.70
C LYS A 435 0.39 -11.15 -26.86
N GLU A 436 1.34 -10.40 -27.39
CA GLU A 436 1.15 -9.55 -28.58
C GLU A 436 0.83 -10.37 -29.85
N GLU A 437 0.96 -11.69 -29.78
CA GLU A 437 0.91 -12.61 -30.92
C GLU A 437 -0.20 -13.66 -30.82
N ASP A 438 -1.45 -13.25 -30.57
CA ASP A 438 -2.59 -14.14 -30.78
C ASP A 438 -3.57 -13.57 -31.81
N ASN A 439 -3.02 -13.23 -32.98
CA ASN A 439 -3.81 -12.85 -34.16
C ASN A 439 -4.88 -13.89 -34.49
N ALA A 440 -4.60 -15.18 -34.24
CA ALA A 440 -5.56 -16.27 -34.40
C ALA A 440 -6.73 -16.15 -33.41
N ALA A 441 -6.46 -15.82 -32.14
CA ALA A 441 -7.51 -15.57 -31.16
C ALA A 441 -8.35 -14.33 -31.52
N LEU A 442 -7.73 -13.26 -32.01
CA LEU A 442 -8.45 -12.07 -32.49
C LEU A 442 -9.27 -12.32 -33.76
N GLU A 443 -8.76 -13.12 -34.69
CA GLU A 443 -9.45 -13.51 -35.92
C GLU A 443 -10.72 -14.32 -35.62
N ALA A 444 -10.62 -15.28 -34.69
CA ALA A 444 -11.75 -16.11 -34.28
C ALA A 444 -12.69 -15.45 -33.24
N LEU A 445 -12.45 -14.19 -32.84
CA LEU A 445 -13.24 -13.51 -31.80
C LEU A 445 -14.73 -13.39 -32.17
N TYR A 446 -15.04 -13.10 -33.43
CA TYR A 446 -16.43 -13.01 -33.92
C TYR A 446 -17.20 -14.33 -33.73
N GLU A 447 -16.60 -15.45 -34.13
CA GLU A 447 -17.21 -16.78 -34.02
C GLU A 447 -17.44 -17.17 -32.55
N ARG A 448 -16.47 -16.90 -31.67
CA ARG A 448 -16.62 -17.20 -30.23
C ARG A 448 -17.68 -16.35 -29.55
N MET A 449 -17.79 -15.08 -29.91
CA MET A 449 -18.82 -14.18 -29.39
C MET A 449 -20.22 -14.53 -29.93
N SER A 450 -20.37 -14.76 -31.23
CA SER A 450 -21.65 -15.12 -31.87
C SER A 450 -22.16 -16.49 -31.42
N GLY A 451 -21.27 -17.42 -31.05
CA GLY A 451 -21.66 -18.68 -30.42
C GLY A 451 -22.34 -18.53 -29.05
N GLN A 452 -22.20 -17.38 -28.38
CA GLN A 452 -22.73 -17.13 -27.04
C GLN A 452 -23.83 -16.06 -26.98
N ILE A 453 -23.88 -15.16 -27.96
CA ILE A 453 -24.80 -14.04 -28.07
C ILE A 453 -25.68 -14.26 -29.30
N TYR A 454 -26.99 -14.31 -29.09
CA TYR A 454 -27.94 -14.65 -30.16
C TYR A 454 -28.66 -13.42 -30.70
N GLY A 455 -28.89 -13.37 -32.02
CA GLY A 455 -29.76 -12.40 -32.68
C GLY A 455 -29.21 -10.97 -32.75
N GLN A 456 -27.91 -10.76 -32.52
CA GLN A 456 -27.26 -9.44 -32.51
C GLN A 456 -25.98 -9.43 -33.38
N ASP A 457 -25.99 -10.15 -34.51
CA ASP A 457 -24.79 -10.39 -35.33
C ASP A 457 -24.13 -9.11 -35.84
N GLU A 458 -24.92 -8.14 -36.32
CA GLU A 458 -24.39 -6.84 -36.76
C GLU A 458 -23.71 -6.06 -35.62
N ALA A 459 -24.29 -6.12 -34.41
CA ALA A 459 -23.72 -5.46 -33.25
C ALA A 459 -22.40 -6.12 -32.83
N ILE A 460 -22.35 -7.45 -32.80
CA ILE A 460 -21.14 -8.22 -32.49
C ILE A 460 -20.05 -7.90 -33.52
N LYS A 461 -20.39 -7.89 -34.82
CA LYS A 461 -19.44 -7.55 -35.88
C LYS A 461 -18.81 -6.18 -35.69
N GLN A 462 -19.61 -5.15 -35.40
CA GLN A 462 -19.09 -3.80 -35.15
C GLN A 462 -18.20 -3.72 -33.91
N VAL A 463 -18.56 -4.43 -32.83
CA VAL A 463 -17.75 -4.50 -31.61
C VAL A 463 -16.40 -5.16 -31.89
N VAL A 464 -16.41 -6.30 -32.57
CA VAL A 464 -15.21 -7.05 -32.93
C VAL A 464 -14.31 -6.24 -33.86
N GLU A 465 -14.87 -5.62 -34.89
CA GLU A 465 -14.11 -4.75 -35.81
C GLU A 465 -13.44 -3.58 -35.06
N ALA A 466 -14.15 -2.92 -34.14
CA ALA A 466 -13.56 -1.83 -33.35
C ALA A 466 -12.39 -2.30 -32.48
N VAL A 467 -12.51 -3.46 -31.84
CA VAL A 467 -11.44 -4.05 -31.02
C VAL A 467 -10.25 -4.51 -31.87
N GLN A 468 -10.52 -5.11 -33.04
CA GLN A 468 -9.48 -5.52 -33.99
C GLN A 468 -8.71 -4.33 -34.54
N MET A 469 -9.39 -3.22 -34.91
CA MET A 469 -8.73 -1.99 -35.35
C MET A 469 -7.78 -1.42 -34.29
N ALA A 470 -8.22 -1.45 -33.02
CA ALA A 470 -7.41 -1.01 -31.90
C ALA A 470 -6.15 -1.87 -31.71
N LYS A 471 -6.33 -3.19 -31.73
CA LYS A 471 -5.23 -4.15 -31.57
C LYS A 471 -4.26 -4.15 -32.75
N ALA A 472 -4.73 -3.80 -33.96
CA ALA A 472 -3.89 -3.62 -35.14
C ALA A 472 -3.03 -2.33 -35.11
N GLY A 473 -3.16 -1.49 -34.07
CA GLY A 473 -2.39 -0.25 -33.95
C GLY A 473 -2.80 0.82 -34.97
N LEU A 474 -4.01 0.72 -35.54
CA LEU A 474 -4.55 1.67 -36.52
C LEU A 474 -5.25 2.88 -35.86
N LEU A 475 -5.22 2.95 -34.53
CA LEU A 475 -5.78 4.03 -33.73
C LEU A 475 -4.68 4.87 -33.09
N ASP A 476 -5.00 6.12 -32.74
CA ASP A 476 -4.08 7.01 -32.03
C ASP A 476 -3.66 6.42 -30.67
N GLU A 477 -2.36 6.43 -30.37
CA GLU A 477 -1.80 5.85 -29.13
C GLU A 477 -2.27 6.53 -27.83
N ASN A 478 -2.81 7.75 -27.93
CA ASN A 478 -3.29 8.55 -26.80
C ASN A 478 -4.80 8.40 -26.55
N LYS A 479 -5.43 7.37 -27.11
CA LYS A 479 -6.87 7.10 -26.94
C LYS A 479 -7.11 5.73 -26.31
N PRO A 480 -8.28 5.51 -25.67
CA PRO A 480 -8.69 4.17 -25.27
C PRO A 480 -8.73 3.23 -26.47
N LEU A 481 -8.57 1.92 -26.24
CA LEU A 481 -8.65 0.90 -27.29
C LEU A 481 -9.95 1.02 -28.09
N ALA A 482 -11.08 1.15 -27.40
CA ALA A 482 -12.34 1.44 -28.06
C ALA A 482 -13.28 2.21 -27.13
N SER A 483 -14.08 3.11 -27.72
CA SER A 483 -15.14 3.84 -27.03
C SER A 483 -16.45 3.60 -27.76
N LEU A 484 -17.30 2.75 -27.19
CA LEU A 484 -18.50 2.22 -27.85
C LEU A 484 -19.76 2.67 -27.12
N LEU A 485 -20.77 3.10 -27.87
CA LEU A 485 -22.11 3.39 -27.34
C LEU A 485 -23.09 2.34 -27.85
N PHE A 486 -23.58 1.50 -26.95
CA PHE A 486 -24.59 0.47 -27.23
C PHE A 486 -25.99 1.05 -27.07
N VAL A 487 -26.73 1.12 -28.16
CA VAL A 487 -28.06 1.73 -28.21
C VAL A 487 -29.09 0.68 -28.55
N GLY A 488 -30.15 0.56 -27.76
CA GLY A 488 -31.28 -0.31 -28.07
C GLY A 488 -32.25 -0.48 -26.91
N PRO A 489 -33.27 -1.33 -27.03
CA PRO A 489 -34.22 -1.61 -25.94
C PRO A 489 -33.57 -2.28 -24.72
N THR A 490 -34.30 -2.36 -23.61
CA THR A 490 -33.87 -3.09 -22.42
C THR A 490 -33.93 -4.61 -22.68
N GLY A 491 -32.98 -5.35 -22.11
CA GLY A 491 -33.02 -6.82 -22.17
C GLY A 491 -32.65 -7.47 -23.52
N VAL A 492 -32.15 -6.71 -24.50
CA VAL A 492 -31.69 -7.23 -25.82
C VAL A 492 -30.25 -7.74 -25.82
N GLY A 493 -29.53 -7.66 -24.69
CA GLY A 493 -28.19 -8.24 -24.54
C GLY A 493 -27.01 -7.27 -24.54
N LYS A 494 -27.23 -5.95 -24.51
CA LYS A 494 -26.14 -4.93 -24.46
C LYS A 494 -25.07 -5.23 -23.40
N THR A 495 -25.48 -5.44 -22.14
CA THR A 495 -24.58 -5.79 -21.02
C THR A 495 -23.98 -7.18 -21.15
N GLU A 496 -24.67 -8.12 -21.82
CA GLU A 496 -24.15 -9.47 -22.05
C GLU A 496 -23.00 -9.45 -23.06
N VAL A 497 -23.10 -8.63 -24.12
CA VAL A 497 -22.01 -8.44 -25.08
C VAL A 497 -20.74 -7.93 -24.41
N ALA A 498 -20.85 -6.96 -23.50
CA ALA A 498 -19.71 -6.45 -22.74
C ALA A 498 -19.07 -7.53 -21.84
N LYS A 499 -19.89 -8.36 -21.19
CA LYS A 499 -19.42 -9.48 -20.35
C LYS A 499 -18.70 -10.55 -21.16
N VAL A 500 -19.30 -10.97 -22.27
CA VAL A 500 -18.70 -11.98 -23.16
C VAL A 500 -17.41 -11.43 -23.76
N LEU A 501 -17.38 -10.17 -24.20
CA LEU A 501 -16.17 -9.53 -24.71
C LEU A 501 -15.03 -9.55 -23.68
N ALA A 502 -15.30 -9.15 -22.43
CA ALA A 502 -14.31 -9.18 -21.36
C ALA A 502 -13.76 -10.60 -21.11
N SER A 503 -14.67 -11.59 -21.07
CA SER A 503 -14.31 -13.00 -20.89
C SER A 503 -13.48 -13.56 -22.05
N GLU A 504 -13.85 -13.25 -23.30
CA GLU A 504 -13.16 -13.73 -24.50
C GLU A 504 -11.79 -13.09 -24.70
N LEU A 505 -11.59 -11.87 -24.17
CA LEU A 505 -10.32 -11.17 -24.18
C LEU A 505 -9.43 -11.50 -22.96
N GLY A 506 -9.95 -12.20 -21.95
CA GLY A 506 -9.21 -12.47 -20.71
C GLY A 506 -8.91 -11.20 -19.91
N ILE A 507 -9.84 -10.23 -19.89
CA ILE A 507 -9.67 -8.96 -19.17
C ILE A 507 -10.82 -8.74 -18.19
N SER A 508 -10.58 -7.92 -17.17
CA SER A 508 -11.58 -7.64 -16.13
C SER A 508 -12.75 -6.82 -16.68
N LEU A 509 -13.96 -7.07 -16.16
CA LEU A 509 -15.13 -6.23 -16.39
C LEU A 509 -15.36 -5.33 -15.19
N VAL A 510 -15.20 -4.02 -15.36
CA VAL A 510 -15.53 -3.00 -14.37
C VAL A 510 -16.88 -2.41 -14.74
N ARG A 511 -17.87 -2.48 -13.85
CA ARG A 511 -19.24 -2.02 -14.14
C ARG A 511 -19.72 -0.97 -13.17
N PHE A 512 -20.28 0.12 -13.72
CA PHE A 512 -21.00 1.15 -12.96
C PHE A 512 -22.39 1.36 -13.56
N ASP A 513 -23.40 1.43 -12.68
CA ASP A 513 -24.77 1.79 -13.05
C ASP A 513 -24.95 3.30 -12.94
N MET A 514 -25.16 3.98 -14.07
CA MET A 514 -25.25 5.44 -14.10
C MET A 514 -26.53 6.00 -13.47
N SER A 515 -27.53 5.15 -13.20
CA SER A 515 -28.70 5.52 -12.40
C SER A 515 -28.34 5.84 -10.94
N GLU A 516 -27.21 5.36 -10.42
CA GLU A 516 -26.70 5.74 -9.08
C GLU A 516 -26.00 7.11 -9.10
N TYR A 517 -25.59 7.60 -10.28
CA TYR A 517 -24.78 8.80 -10.46
C TYR A 517 -25.55 9.96 -11.12
N MET A 518 -26.85 10.05 -10.84
CA MET A 518 -27.73 11.12 -11.33
C MET A 518 -27.48 12.47 -10.65
N GLU A 519 -26.97 12.45 -9.42
CA GLU A 519 -26.80 13.64 -8.59
C GLU A 519 -25.35 14.09 -8.48
N LYS A 520 -25.14 15.41 -8.30
CA LYS A 520 -23.79 15.98 -8.23
C LYS A 520 -22.93 15.40 -7.10
N HIS A 521 -23.55 15.05 -5.97
CA HIS A 521 -22.84 14.53 -4.80
C HIS A 521 -22.40 13.07 -4.96
N THR A 522 -23.07 12.28 -5.80
CA THR A 522 -22.65 10.89 -6.08
C THR A 522 -21.51 10.83 -7.09
N ILE A 523 -21.40 11.80 -8.01
CA ILE A 523 -20.23 11.97 -8.90
C ILE A 523 -18.95 12.21 -8.10
N ALA A 524 -19.04 12.96 -7.00
CA ALA A 524 -17.90 13.17 -6.10
C ALA A 524 -17.38 11.84 -5.53
N LYS A 525 -18.23 10.83 -5.32
CA LYS A 525 -17.75 9.48 -4.94
C LYS A 525 -17.07 8.75 -6.09
N LEU A 526 -17.50 8.99 -7.33
CA LEU A 526 -16.95 8.33 -8.51
C LEU A 526 -15.53 8.82 -8.85
N ILE A 527 -15.23 10.10 -8.65
CA ILE A 527 -13.96 10.73 -9.05
C ILE A 527 -13.11 11.16 -7.85
N GLY A 528 -13.72 11.30 -6.67
CA GLY A 528 -13.13 11.84 -5.45
C GLY A 528 -13.82 13.14 -5.05
N SER A 529 -13.93 13.44 -3.75
CA SER A 529 -14.54 14.71 -3.32
C SER A 529 -13.60 15.89 -3.58
N PRO A 530 -14.10 17.12 -3.80
CA PRO A 530 -13.26 18.31 -3.87
C PRO A 530 -12.61 18.63 -2.51
N ALA A 531 -11.52 19.41 -2.52
CA ALA A 531 -10.84 19.83 -1.29
C ALA A 531 -11.81 20.57 -0.34
N GLY A 532 -11.88 20.12 0.92
CA GLY A 532 -12.73 20.70 1.97
C GLY A 532 -14.08 20.00 2.19
N TYR A 533 -14.38 18.91 1.49
CA TYR A 533 -15.58 18.09 1.69
C TYR A 533 -15.27 16.76 2.39
N ILE A 534 -16.23 16.21 3.16
CA ILE A 534 -16.12 14.89 3.80
C ILE A 534 -15.93 13.82 2.72
N GLY A 535 -14.91 12.97 2.85
CA GLY A 535 -14.50 12.01 1.82
C GLY A 535 -13.53 12.58 0.78
N TYR A 536 -12.87 13.72 1.06
CA TYR A 536 -11.73 14.19 0.28
C TYR A 536 -10.52 13.26 0.39
N GLU A 537 -10.37 12.59 1.53
CA GLU A 537 -9.31 11.61 1.78
C GLU A 537 -9.53 10.31 0.98
N ASP A 538 -10.79 9.96 0.72
CA ASP A 538 -11.17 8.81 -0.10
C ASP A 538 -10.93 9.10 -1.59
N GLY A 539 -10.27 8.18 -2.30
CA GLY A 539 -10.10 8.27 -3.75
C GLY A 539 -11.43 8.19 -4.51
N GLY A 540 -11.37 8.35 -5.83
CA GLY A 540 -12.54 8.14 -6.69
C GLY A 540 -12.75 6.66 -6.97
N LEU A 541 -13.98 6.18 -6.86
CA LEU A 541 -14.31 4.77 -7.18
C LEU A 541 -13.88 4.37 -8.60
N LEU A 542 -14.07 5.26 -9.58
CA LEU A 542 -13.69 5.01 -10.97
C LEU A 542 -12.18 5.10 -11.17
N THR A 543 -11.53 6.13 -10.63
CA THR A 543 -10.08 6.30 -10.74
C THR A 543 -9.33 5.16 -10.08
N ASP A 544 -9.74 4.76 -8.88
CA ASP A 544 -9.13 3.64 -8.16
C ASP A 544 -9.40 2.29 -8.84
N ALA A 545 -10.59 2.07 -9.41
CA ALA A 545 -10.89 0.85 -10.18
C ALA A 545 -10.00 0.73 -11.43
N ILE A 546 -9.84 1.83 -12.17
CA ILE A 546 -8.99 1.85 -13.37
C ILE A 546 -7.51 1.71 -13.00
N ARG A 547 -7.03 2.35 -11.94
CA ARG A 547 -5.64 2.15 -11.46
C ARG A 547 -5.36 0.71 -11.06
N LYS A 548 -6.31 0.03 -10.40
CA LYS A 548 -6.17 -1.38 -10.01
C LYS A 548 -6.26 -2.33 -11.19
N THR A 549 -6.98 -1.94 -12.25
CA THR A 549 -7.24 -2.79 -13.44
C THR A 549 -7.19 -1.94 -14.73
N PRO A 550 -5.99 -1.49 -15.16
CA PRO A 550 -5.86 -0.59 -16.30
C PRO A 550 -6.25 -1.23 -17.64
N ASN A 551 -6.10 -2.56 -17.75
CA ASN A 551 -6.57 -3.35 -18.88
C ASN A 551 -7.93 -3.99 -18.54
N CYS A 552 -9.02 -3.29 -18.85
CA CYS A 552 -10.37 -3.75 -18.56
C CYS A 552 -11.40 -3.28 -19.60
N VAL A 553 -12.55 -3.96 -19.60
CA VAL A 553 -13.78 -3.43 -20.16
C VAL A 553 -14.46 -2.59 -19.08
N LEU A 554 -14.58 -1.28 -19.30
CA LEU A 554 -15.36 -0.39 -18.44
C LEU A 554 -16.76 -0.24 -19.01
N LEU A 555 -17.74 -0.81 -18.31
CA LEU A 555 -19.15 -0.75 -18.65
C LEU A 555 -19.88 0.31 -17.81
N LEU A 556 -20.37 1.35 -18.48
CA LEU A 556 -21.25 2.37 -17.91
C LEU A 556 -22.69 2.11 -18.37
N ASP A 557 -23.48 1.46 -17.52
CA ASP A 557 -24.87 1.11 -17.85
C ASP A 557 -25.79 2.34 -17.73
N GLU A 558 -26.72 2.51 -18.67
CA GLU A 558 -27.74 3.58 -18.69
C GLU A 558 -27.19 5.02 -18.68
N ILE A 559 -26.20 5.30 -19.54
CA ILE A 559 -25.46 6.57 -19.56
C ILE A 559 -26.35 7.82 -19.73
N GLU A 560 -27.54 7.71 -20.33
CA GLU A 560 -28.49 8.82 -20.43
C GLU A 560 -29.05 9.30 -19.08
N LYS A 561 -28.91 8.51 -18.01
CA LYS A 561 -29.32 8.87 -16.65
C LYS A 561 -28.21 9.60 -15.89
N ALA A 562 -26.96 9.48 -16.33
CA ALA A 562 -25.83 10.11 -15.67
C ALA A 562 -25.98 11.63 -15.58
N HIS A 563 -25.46 12.20 -14.52
CA HIS A 563 -25.35 13.65 -14.42
C HIS A 563 -24.45 14.23 -15.55
N PRO A 564 -24.75 15.43 -16.08
CA PRO A 564 -24.01 16.04 -17.20
C PRO A 564 -22.48 16.13 -17.01
N ASP A 565 -22.01 16.32 -15.78
CA ASP A 565 -20.58 16.43 -15.49
C ASP A 565 -19.80 15.17 -15.89
N ILE A 566 -20.41 13.97 -15.78
CA ILE A 566 -19.78 12.69 -16.18
C ILE A 566 -19.33 12.73 -17.65
N PHE A 567 -20.11 13.35 -18.53
CA PHE A 567 -19.75 13.44 -19.95
C PHE A 567 -18.46 14.22 -20.19
N ASN A 568 -18.16 15.24 -19.37
CA ASN A 568 -16.91 16.01 -19.50
C ASN A 568 -15.70 15.14 -19.16
N ILE A 569 -15.83 14.28 -18.15
CA ILE A 569 -14.78 13.32 -17.78
C ILE A 569 -14.61 12.27 -18.86
N LEU A 570 -15.71 11.75 -19.41
CA LEU A 570 -15.63 10.76 -20.50
C LEU A 570 -15.01 11.36 -21.76
N LEU A 571 -15.26 12.63 -22.07
CA LEU A 571 -14.55 13.33 -23.15
C LEU A 571 -13.04 13.35 -22.89
N GLN A 572 -12.59 13.65 -21.67
CA GLN A 572 -11.16 13.61 -21.31
C GLN A 572 -10.57 12.20 -21.50
N VAL A 573 -11.30 11.17 -21.06
CA VAL A 573 -10.88 9.77 -21.21
C VAL A 573 -10.77 9.37 -22.68
N MET A 574 -11.76 9.72 -23.51
CA MET A 574 -11.76 9.38 -24.94
C MET A 574 -10.70 10.14 -25.75
N ASP A 575 -10.29 11.32 -25.28
CA ASP A 575 -9.35 12.20 -26.00
C ASP A 575 -7.90 11.95 -25.67
N TYR A 576 -7.62 11.75 -24.38
CA TYR A 576 -6.26 11.70 -23.85
C TYR A 576 -5.93 10.39 -23.15
N ALA A 577 -6.91 9.47 -23.05
CA ALA A 577 -6.75 8.20 -22.35
C ALA A 577 -6.20 8.36 -20.91
N VAL A 578 -6.56 9.47 -20.25
CA VAL A 578 -6.14 9.76 -18.88
C VAL A 578 -7.33 10.23 -18.08
N LEU A 579 -7.56 9.56 -16.95
CA LEU A 579 -8.54 9.97 -15.96
C LEU A 579 -7.83 10.59 -14.77
N THR A 580 -8.11 11.85 -14.46
CA THR A 580 -7.50 12.55 -13.32
C THR A 580 -8.51 12.68 -12.19
N ASP A 581 -8.12 12.28 -10.98
CA ASP A 581 -8.93 12.46 -9.78
C ASP A 581 -8.83 13.89 -9.23
N ASN A 582 -9.64 14.21 -8.22
CA ASN A 582 -9.65 15.54 -7.61
C ASN A 582 -8.38 15.88 -6.78
N LYS A 583 -7.49 14.91 -6.54
CA LYS A 583 -6.16 15.12 -5.95
C LYS A 583 -5.06 15.33 -7.00
N GLY A 584 -5.40 15.22 -8.29
CA GLY A 584 -4.43 15.29 -9.38
C GLY A 584 -3.77 13.96 -9.71
N ARG A 585 -4.18 12.86 -9.08
CA ARG A 585 -3.68 11.52 -9.41
C ARG A 585 -4.25 11.10 -10.76
N LYS A 586 -3.37 10.65 -11.65
CA LYS A 586 -3.71 10.23 -13.00
C LYS A 586 -3.85 8.71 -13.08
N SER A 587 -4.83 8.26 -13.84
CA SER A 587 -5.07 6.85 -14.16
C SER A 587 -4.98 6.69 -15.67
N ASP A 588 -4.18 5.72 -16.13
CA ASP A 588 -4.02 5.42 -17.55
C ASP A 588 -5.23 4.63 -18.07
N CYS A 589 -5.82 5.09 -19.18
CA CYS A 589 -6.95 4.48 -19.84
C CYS A 589 -6.62 4.04 -21.28
N ARG A 590 -5.35 4.00 -21.69
CA ARG A 590 -4.96 3.60 -23.07
C ARG A 590 -5.34 2.15 -23.39
N HIS A 591 -5.36 1.29 -22.37
CA HIS A 591 -5.75 -0.12 -22.50
C HIS A 591 -7.23 -0.39 -22.15
N LEU A 592 -8.05 0.67 -22.07
CA LEU A 592 -9.46 0.59 -21.73
C LEU A 592 -10.33 0.30 -22.96
N ILE A 593 -11.28 -0.63 -22.82
CA ILE A 593 -12.44 -0.72 -23.71
C ILE A 593 -13.62 -0.09 -22.98
N LEU A 594 -13.96 1.16 -23.35
CA LEU A 594 -15.07 1.90 -22.78
C LEU A 594 -16.37 1.53 -23.50
N ILE A 595 -17.31 0.92 -22.78
CA ILE A 595 -18.65 0.59 -23.27
C ILE A 595 -19.68 1.36 -22.46
N MET A 596 -20.53 2.10 -23.15
CA MET A 596 -21.66 2.81 -22.56
C MET A 596 -22.94 2.22 -23.10
N THR A 597 -23.92 1.90 -22.25
CA THR A 597 -25.22 1.41 -22.71
C THR A 597 -26.27 2.50 -22.59
N SER A 598 -27.17 2.57 -23.57
CA SER A 598 -28.28 3.49 -23.56
C SER A 598 -29.57 2.85 -24.03
N ASN A 599 -30.66 3.22 -23.36
CA ASN A 599 -32.02 2.89 -23.78
C ASN A 599 -32.65 4.01 -24.62
N ALA A 600 -31.91 5.10 -24.86
CA ALA A 600 -32.37 6.23 -25.66
C ALA A 600 -32.67 5.80 -27.11
N GLY A 601 -33.92 5.97 -27.54
CA GLY A 601 -34.36 5.62 -28.90
C GLY A 601 -35.32 4.44 -29.00
N ALA A 602 -35.36 3.54 -28.01
CA ALA A 602 -36.22 2.35 -28.06
C ALA A 602 -37.72 2.69 -28.10
N GLN A 603 -38.17 3.66 -27.27
CA GLN A 603 -39.58 4.08 -27.24
C GLN A 603 -40.06 4.76 -28.54
N TYR A 604 -39.16 5.41 -29.28
CA TYR A 604 -39.47 6.14 -30.50
C TYR A 604 -39.32 5.29 -31.77
N ALA A 605 -38.54 4.19 -31.69
CA ALA A 605 -38.40 3.22 -32.76
C ALA A 605 -39.76 2.60 -33.16
N HIS A 606 -40.61 2.29 -32.17
CA HIS A 606 -41.97 1.76 -32.41
C HIS A 606 -42.91 2.76 -33.08
N GLN A 607 -42.67 4.07 -32.96
CA GLN A 607 -43.50 5.10 -33.60
C GLN A 607 -43.14 5.30 -35.08
N ALA A 608 -41.90 5.04 -35.47
CA ALA A 608 -41.43 5.20 -36.86
C ALA A 608 -42.00 4.13 -37.82
N SER A 609 -42.43 2.98 -37.30
CA SER A 609 -43.03 1.87 -38.06
C SER A 609 -44.53 2.05 -38.38
N ILE A 610 -45.20 3.08 -37.86
CA ILE A 610 -46.66 3.29 -37.98
C ILE A 610 -47.03 4.26 -39.12
N GLY A 611 -46.07 4.73 -39.92
CA GLY A 611 -46.30 5.66 -41.05
C GLY A 611 -46.17 5.01 -42.43
N PHE A 612 -47.19 5.16 -43.28
CA PHE A 612 -47.27 4.61 -44.64
C PHE A 612 -46.26 5.18 -45.68
N ASN A 613 -45.20 5.88 -45.27
CA ASN A 613 -44.27 6.52 -46.23
C ASN A 613 -42.84 6.83 -45.74
N SER A 614 -42.29 6.13 -44.74
CA SER A 614 -40.91 6.35 -44.27
C SER A 614 -39.92 5.31 -44.81
N GLN A 615 -39.03 5.71 -45.72
CA GLN A 615 -37.84 4.95 -46.16
C GLN A 615 -36.73 4.84 -45.07
N VAL A 616 -37.06 5.04 -43.79
CA VAL A 616 -36.09 5.14 -42.70
C VAL A 616 -36.10 3.83 -41.91
N THR A 617 -34.97 3.14 -41.85
CA THR A 617 -34.85 1.90 -41.07
C THR A 617 -34.95 2.18 -39.57
N THR A 618 -35.40 1.18 -38.79
CA THR A 618 -35.53 1.29 -37.32
C THR A 618 -34.23 1.74 -36.66
N GLY A 619 -33.07 1.24 -37.13
CA GLY A 619 -31.76 1.68 -36.64
C GLY A 619 -31.43 3.14 -36.94
N GLN A 620 -31.79 3.65 -38.14
CA GLN A 620 -31.62 5.07 -38.47
C GLN A 620 -32.52 5.97 -37.62
N ALA A 621 -33.73 5.52 -37.27
CA ALA A 621 -34.61 6.23 -36.36
C ALA A 621 -34.03 6.30 -34.94
N MET A 622 -33.46 5.19 -34.44
CA MET A 622 -32.75 5.18 -33.14
C MET A 622 -31.55 6.13 -33.14
N LEU A 623 -30.69 6.08 -34.16
CA LEU A 623 -29.52 6.97 -34.25
C LEU A 623 -29.91 8.46 -34.32
N ARG A 624 -31.03 8.80 -34.96
CA ARG A 624 -31.55 10.19 -34.93
C ARG A 624 -31.94 10.61 -33.52
N GLN A 625 -32.50 9.71 -32.72
CA GLN A 625 -32.85 10.01 -31.34
C GLN A 625 -31.61 10.13 -30.45
N VAL A 626 -30.61 9.26 -30.63
CA VAL A 626 -29.31 9.36 -29.96
C VAL A 626 -28.67 10.73 -30.19
N LYS A 627 -28.73 11.26 -31.43
CA LYS A 627 -28.26 12.61 -31.77
C LYS A 627 -29.01 13.76 -31.08
N LYS A 628 -30.20 13.50 -30.54
CA LYS A 628 -30.96 14.48 -29.73
C LYS A 628 -30.61 14.38 -28.25
N THR A 629 -30.38 13.17 -27.76
CA THR A 629 -30.06 12.91 -26.35
C THR A 629 -28.62 13.29 -26.01
N PHE A 630 -27.67 12.97 -26.88
CA PHE A 630 -26.26 13.22 -26.67
C PHE A 630 -25.75 14.35 -27.56
N LYS A 631 -24.88 15.20 -27.00
CA LYS A 631 -24.27 16.31 -27.74
C LYS A 631 -23.39 15.76 -28.88
N PRO A 632 -23.30 16.46 -30.04
CA PRO A 632 -22.45 16.05 -31.14
C PRO A 632 -20.98 15.87 -30.74
N GLU A 633 -20.48 16.70 -29.83
CA GLU A 633 -19.13 16.63 -29.28
C GLU A 633 -18.82 15.25 -28.69
N PHE A 634 -19.74 14.69 -27.91
CA PHE A 634 -19.61 13.37 -27.31
C PHE A 634 -19.65 12.26 -28.36
N LEU A 635 -20.61 12.34 -29.30
CA LEU A 635 -20.79 11.32 -30.33
C LEU A 635 -19.58 11.23 -31.29
N ASN A 636 -18.94 12.36 -31.57
CA ASN A 636 -17.78 12.42 -32.46
C ASN A 636 -16.49 11.82 -31.84
N ARG A 637 -16.47 11.55 -30.53
CA ARG A 637 -15.34 10.89 -29.85
C ARG A 637 -15.50 9.37 -29.74
N LEU A 638 -16.70 8.86 -30.01
CA LEU A 638 -16.95 7.42 -30.01
C LEU A 638 -16.25 6.75 -31.19
N SER A 639 -15.67 5.58 -30.97
CA SER A 639 -15.22 4.68 -32.02
C SER A 639 -16.40 4.19 -32.87
N ALA A 640 -17.51 3.82 -32.21
CA ALA A 640 -18.75 3.42 -32.88
C ALA A 640 -19.97 3.59 -31.98
N ALA A 641 -21.11 3.88 -32.59
CA ALA A 641 -22.43 3.76 -31.98
C ALA A 641 -23.10 2.49 -32.50
N VAL A 642 -23.14 1.45 -31.66
CA VAL A 642 -23.60 0.11 -32.01
C VAL A 642 -25.09 -0.02 -31.71
N VAL A 643 -25.88 -0.34 -32.74
CA VAL A 643 -27.33 -0.48 -32.63
C VAL A 643 -27.69 -1.93 -32.32
N PHE A 644 -28.49 -2.12 -31.29
CA PHE A 644 -29.07 -3.41 -30.90
C PHE A 644 -30.54 -3.45 -31.30
N HIS A 645 -30.93 -4.56 -31.91
CA HIS A 645 -32.29 -4.75 -32.42
C HIS A 645 -33.21 -5.38 -31.38
N ASP A 646 -34.52 -5.22 -31.60
CA ASP A 646 -35.55 -5.86 -30.79
C ASP A 646 -35.37 -7.38 -30.79
N MET A 647 -35.79 -8.01 -29.69
CA MET A 647 -35.72 -9.46 -29.56
C MET A 647 -36.70 -10.13 -30.52
N SER A 648 -36.16 -10.91 -31.47
CA SER A 648 -36.97 -11.79 -32.31
C SER A 648 -37.44 -13.01 -31.51
N ARG A 649 -38.51 -13.67 -31.97
CA ARG A 649 -38.97 -14.93 -31.36
C ARG A 649 -37.88 -16.01 -31.44
N GLU A 650 -37.13 -16.06 -32.55
CA GLU A 650 -36.00 -16.99 -32.72
C GLU A 650 -34.90 -16.75 -31.68
N MET A 651 -34.51 -15.49 -31.48
CA MET A 651 -33.57 -15.10 -30.43
C MET A 651 -34.11 -15.49 -29.05
N ALA A 652 -35.39 -15.25 -28.78
CA ALA A 652 -36.03 -15.60 -27.52
C ALA A 652 -36.00 -17.11 -27.25
N THR A 653 -36.24 -17.94 -28.27
CA THR A 653 -36.13 -19.41 -28.22
C THR A 653 -34.70 -19.82 -27.84
N GLN A 654 -33.70 -19.31 -28.55
CA GLN A 654 -32.29 -19.65 -28.28
C GLN A 654 -31.84 -19.21 -26.89
N VAL A 655 -32.32 -18.06 -26.42
CA VAL A 655 -32.07 -17.57 -25.05
C VAL A 655 -32.71 -18.50 -24.02
N LEU A 656 -33.97 -18.91 -24.23
CA LEU A 656 -34.65 -19.86 -23.35
C LEU A 656 -33.87 -21.18 -23.27
N ASP A 657 -33.44 -21.74 -24.40
CA ASP A 657 -32.64 -22.97 -24.45
C ASP A 657 -31.31 -22.85 -23.71
N LYS A 658 -30.63 -21.70 -23.83
CA LYS A 658 -29.40 -21.42 -23.06
C LYS A 658 -29.69 -21.40 -21.57
N LYS A 659 -30.79 -20.78 -21.13
CA LYS A 659 -31.17 -20.70 -19.71
C LYS A 659 -31.61 -22.04 -19.14
N LEU A 660 -32.29 -22.86 -19.93
CA LEU A 660 -32.66 -24.22 -19.54
C LEU A 660 -31.42 -25.10 -19.39
N ARG A 661 -30.47 -25.06 -20.34
CA ARG A 661 -29.17 -25.75 -20.18
C ARG A 661 -28.42 -25.35 -18.91
N GLN A 662 -28.37 -24.05 -18.60
CA GLN A 662 -27.76 -23.56 -17.35
C GLN A 662 -28.50 -24.03 -16.08
N LEU A 663 -29.79 -24.32 -16.19
CA LEU A 663 -30.57 -24.92 -15.11
C LEU A 663 -30.26 -26.42 -15.00
N ASP A 664 -30.18 -27.12 -16.14
CA ASP A 664 -29.85 -28.54 -16.22
C ASP A 664 -28.48 -28.83 -15.60
N GLU A 665 -27.44 -28.05 -15.92
CA GLU A 665 -26.11 -28.16 -15.31
C GLU A 665 -26.14 -28.05 -13.77
N LYS A 666 -27.09 -27.28 -13.21
CA LYS A 666 -27.28 -27.17 -11.75
C LYS A 666 -28.03 -28.36 -11.18
N LEU A 667 -28.95 -28.94 -11.93
CA LEU A 667 -29.73 -30.12 -11.56
C LEU A 667 -28.88 -31.40 -11.64
N GLU A 668 -27.96 -31.49 -12.61
CA GLU A 668 -27.03 -32.62 -12.76
C GLU A 668 -26.16 -32.83 -11.51
N ARG A 669 -25.75 -31.74 -10.84
CA ARG A 669 -25.02 -31.82 -9.56
C ARG A 669 -25.82 -32.48 -8.43
N ARG A 670 -27.14 -32.60 -8.60
CA ARG A 670 -28.07 -33.31 -7.72
C ARG A 670 -28.58 -34.62 -8.33
N HIS A 671 -27.95 -35.08 -9.41
CA HIS A 671 -28.35 -36.25 -10.18
C HIS A 671 -29.80 -36.18 -10.69
N VAL A 672 -30.28 -34.99 -11.03
CA VAL A 672 -31.62 -34.77 -11.60
C VAL A 672 -31.51 -34.45 -13.09
N CYS A 673 -32.23 -35.19 -13.93
CA CYS A 673 -32.37 -34.88 -15.35
C CYS A 673 -33.75 -34.28 -15.63
N LEU A 674 -33.77 -33.15 -16.34
CA LEU A 674 -35.00 -32.43 -16.66
C LEU A 674 -35.34 -32.60 -18.14
N HIS A 675 -36.54 -33.09 -18.42
CA HIS A 675 -37.12 -33.15 -19.75
C HIS A 675 -38.32 -32.20 -19.84
N LEU A 676 -38.29 -31.25 -20.77
CA LEU A 676 -39.46 -30.42 -21.08
C LEU A 676 -40.14 -30.96 -22.34
N THR A 677 -41.47 -31.10 -22.30
CA THR A 677 -42.23 -31.37 -23.53
C THR A 677 -42.25 -30.11 -24.42
N PRO A 678 -42.45 -30.25 -25.75
CA PRO A 678 -42.55 -29.11 -26.66
C PRO A 678 -43.61 -28.08 -26.24
N GLU A 679 -44.71 -28.53 -25.63
CA GLU A 679 -45.78 -27.67 -25.12
C GLU A 679 -45.32 -26.86 -23.91
N ALA A 680 -44.55 -27.47 -22.99
CA ALA A 680 -44.00 -26.78 -21.82
C ALA A 680 -42.94 -25.74 -22.21
N HIS A 681 -42.13 -26.08 -23.22
CA HIS A 681 -41.17 -25.14 -23.80
C HIS A 681 -41.87 -23.93 -24.43
N GLU A 682 -42.84 -24.17 -25.31
CA GLU A 682 -43.60 -23.10 -25.96
C GLU A 682 -44.39 -22.24 -24.95
N TRP A 683 -44.92 -22.86 -23.88
CA TRP A 683 -45.58 -22.13 -22.81
C TRP A 683 -44.62 -21.20 -22.06
N LEU A 684 -43.43 -21.68 -21.70
CA LEU A 684 -42.40 -20.86 -21.07
C LEU A 684 -41.93 -19.73 -22.00
N LEU A 685 -41.77 -20.02 -23.29
CA LEU A 685 -41.44 -19.03 -24.29
C LEU A 685 -42.50 -17.94 -24.37
N LYS A 686 -43.78 -18.30 -24.38
CA LYS A 686 -44.90 -17.35 -24.44
C LYS A 686 -44.99 -16.47 -23.19
N GLU A 687 -44.82 -17.05 -22.00
CA GLU A 687 -44.86 -16.29 -20.75
C GLU A 687 -43.63 -15.38 -20.58
N GLY A 688 -42.46 -15.85 -21.01
CA GLY A 688 -41.21 -15.11 -20.91
C GLY A 688 -40.97 -14.11 -22.06
N PHE A 689 -41.61 -14.27 -23.21
CA PHE A 689 -41.42 -13.38 -24.37
C PHE A 689 -42.40 -12.20 -24.32
N LYS A 690 -41.96 -11.12 -23.68
CA LYS A 690 -42.63 -9.82 -23.76
C LYS A 690 -41.71 -8.82 -24.48
N PRO A 691 -42.09 -8.31 -25.66
CA PRO A 691 -41.24 -7.40 -26.45
C PRO A 691 -40.69 -6.20 -25.67
N GLU A 692 -41.44 -5.71 -24.68
CA GLU A 692 -41.10 -4.53 -23.88
C GLU A 692 -39.98 -4.75 -22.84
N TYR A 693 -39.70 -6.01 -22.44
CA TYR A 693 -38.83 -6.31 -21.30
C TYR A 693 -37.67 -7.27 -21.64
N GLY A 694 -37.63 -7.78 -22.87
CA GLY A 694 -36.53 -8.61 -23.40
C GLY A 694 -36.24 -9.88 -22.59
N ALA A 695 -34.98 -10.32 -22.58
CA ALA A 695 -34.54 -11.60 -21.99
C ALA A 695 -34.78 -11.71 -20.47
N ARG A 696 -34.98 -10.58 -19.78
CA ARG A 696 -35.14 -10.56 -18.31
C ARG A 696 -36.44 -11.24 -17.87
N GLU A 697 -37.47 -11.24 -18.71
CA GLU A 697 -38.73 -11.93 -18.43
C GLU A 697 -38.57 -13.46 -18.52
N MET A 698 -37.61 -13.99 -19.28
CA MET A 698 -37.33 -15.43 -19.35
C MET A 698 -36.84 -15.97 -18.00
N ASP A 699 -35.89 -15.28 -17.38
CA ASP A 699 -35.38 -15.65 -16.06
C ASP A 699 -36.51 -15.62 -15.01
N ARG A 700 -37.42 -14.65 -15.12
CA ARG A 700 -38.61 -14.54 -14.25
C ARG A 700 -39.60 -15.67 -14.50
N ALA A 701 -39.92 -16.00 -15.74
CA ALA A 701 -40.84 -17.09 -16.08
C ALA A 701 -40.31 -18.44 -15.56
N ILE A 702 -39.03 -18.73 -15.77
CA ILE A 702 -38.37 -19.93 -15.23
C ILE A 702 -38.39 -19.93 -13.70
N ALA A 703 -38.08 -18.79 -13.07
CA ALA A 703 -38.04 -18.70 -11.60
C ALA A 703 -39.42 -18.78 -10.94
N ALA A 704 -40.46 -18.24 -11.59
CA ALA A 704 -41.81 -18.22 -11.05
C ALA A 704 -42.56 -19.52 -11.27
N HIS A 705 -42.32 -20.22 -12.39
CA HIS A 705 -43.14 -21.37 -12.79
C HIS A 705 -42.37 -22.69 -12.78
N LEU A 706 -41.13 -22.74 -13.26
CA LEU A 706 -40.39 -23.98 -13.39
C LEU A 706 -39.60 -24.34 -12.12
N LYS A 707 -38.82 -23.41 -11.56
CA LYS A 707 -38.01 -23.65 -10.36
C LYS A 707 -38.81 -24.09 -9.12
N PRO A 708 -40.01 -23.54 -8.83
CA PRO A 708 -40.78 -23.96 -7.66
C PRO A 708 -41.28 -25.41 -7.77
N LEU A 709 -41.65 -25.86 -8.98
CA LEU A 709 -42.03 -27.25 -9.23
C LEU A 709 -40.87 -28.19 -8.96
N LEU A 710 -39.69 -27.87 -9.53
CA LEU A 710 -38.46 -28.64 -9.31
C LEU A 710 -38.04 -28.65 -7.84
N MET A 711 -38.08 -27.49 -7.18
CA MET A 711 -37.75 -27.37 -5.76
C MET A 711 -38.64 -28.30 -4.90
N ARG A 712 -39.94 -28.32 -5.17
CA ARG A 712 -40.88 -29.16 -4.42
C ARG A 712 -40.57 -30.65 -4.59
N GLU A 713 -40.28 -31.10 -5.81
CA GLU A 713 -39.91 -32.49 -6.05
C GLU A 713 -38.56 -32.88 -5.45
N ILE A 714 -37.57 -31.98 -5.53
CA ILE A 714 -36.24 -32.21 -4.99
C ILE A 714 -36.25 -32.26 -3.46
N LEU A 715 -37.01 -31.38 -2.79
CA LEU A 715 -37.05 -31.33 -1.33
C LEU A 715 -38.06 -32.31 -0.71
N PHE A 716 -39.22 -32.49 -1.34
CA PHE A 716 -40.35 -33.18 -0.73
C PHE A 716 -40.86 -34.38 -1.53
N GLY A 717 -40.59 -34.43 -2.84
CA GLY A 717 -41.16 -35.41 -3.76
C GLY A 717 -40.19 -36.50 -4.21
N SER A 718 -40.37 -36.90 -5.47
CA SER A 718 -39.75 -38.07 -6.10
C SER A 718 -38.25 -37.91 -6.38
N LEU A 719 -37.75 -36.67 -6.47
CA LEU A 719 -36.37 -36.35 -6.84
C LEU A 719 -35.41 -36.19 -5.65
N LYS A 720 -35.80 -36.60 -4.43
CA LYS A 720 -34.96 -36.50 -3.23
C LYS A 720 -33.60 -37.20 -3.34
N GLN A 721 -33.51 -38.25 -4.15
CA GLN A 721 -32.28 -39.02 -4.38
C GLN A 721 -31.74 -38.86 -5.82
N GLY A 722 -32.22 -37.86 -6.56
CA GLY A 722 -32.01 -37.76 -8.01
C GLY A 722 -33.10 -38.50 -8.81
N GLY A 723 -32.96 -38.50 -10.14
CA GLY A 723 -33.89 -39.13 -11.08
C GLY A 723 -34.29 -38.22 -12.24
N ASP A 724 -35.12 -38.76 -13.13
CA ASP A 724 -35.63 -38.04 -14.30
C ASP A 724 -36.99 -37.39 -14.00
N ILE A 725 -37.19 -36.17 -14.48
CA ILE A 725 -38.47 -35.48 -14.38
C ILE A 725 -38.91 -34.94 -15.74
N THR A 726 -40.17 -35.20 -16.08
CA THR A 726 -40.77 -34.63 -17.29
C THR A 726 -41.76 -33.53 -16.92
N VAL A 727 -41.57 -32.33 -17.47
CA VAL A 727 -42.47 -31.19 -17.25
C VAL A 727 -43.30 -30.95 -18.51
N THR A 728 -44.62 -30.87 -18.33
CA THR A 728 -45.63 -30.65 -19.37
C THR A 728 -46.58 -29.50 -18.99
N VAL A 729 -47.55 -29.19 -19.85
CA VAL A 729 -48.59 -28.20 -19.59
C VAL A 729 -49.92 -28.88 -19.32
N ALA A 730 -50.53 -28.61 -18.16
CA ALA A 730 -51.88 -29.03 -17.82
C ALA A 730 -52.66 -27.84 -17.23
N ASN A 731 -53.94 -27.69 -17.60
CA ASN A 731 -54.79 -26.57 -17.15
C ASN A 731 -54.16 -25.18 -17.35
N ASN A 732 -53.44 -24.99 -18.46
CA ASN A 732 -52.72 -23.76 -18.80
C ASN A 732 -51.62 -23.35 -17.79
N GLN A 733 -51.06 -24.32 -17.06
CA GLN A 733 -49.93 -24.15 -16.14
C GLN A 733 -48.91 -25.27 -16.32
N LEU A 734 -47.65 -25.02 -15.95
CA LEU A 734 -46.64 -26.08 -15.90
C LEU A 734 -47.00 -27.10 -14.83
N SER A 735 -46.85 -28.38 -15.18
CA SER A 735 -47.14 -29.52 -14.32
C SER A 735 -46.14 -30.64 -14.58
N ILE A 736 -46.00 -31.53 -13.62
CA ILE A 736 -45.08 -32.66 -13.73
C ILE A 736 -45.86 -33.84 -14.28
N LEU A 737 -45.32 -34.46 -15.32
CA LEU A 737 -45.83 -35.69 -15.89
C LEU A 737 -45.28 -36.84 -15.04
N SER A 738 -46.15 -37.35 -14.16
CA SER A 738 -45.92 -38.49 -13.26
C SER A 738 -45.65 -39.78 -14.00
#